data_AF-A0A3M7BSE1-F1
#
_entry.id   AF-A0A3M7BSE1-F1
#
_cell.length_a   1.000
_cell.length_b   1.000
_cell.length_c   1.000
_cell.angle_alpha   90.00
_cell.angle_beta   90.00
_cell.angle_gamma   90.00
#
_symmetry.space_group_name_H-M   'P 1'
#
loop_
_entity.id
_entity.type
_entity.pdbx_description
1 polymer ?
#
loop_
_entity_poly.entity_id
_entity_poly.type
_entity_poly.pdbx_seq_one_letter_code
_entity_poly.pdbx_strand_id
1 'polypeptide(L)'
;MFARRLALPRTLQVPRSGFLTATRRPFSSTELPNGIKLAYDLHEPPEKKGGKSQDAPIVFIHGLFGSKKNNRSMSRVFARDLNRSVYAIDLRNHGDSSHDPRHDYTAMAEDVELFMQAHKLSNSCLIGHSMGAKAAMAVALRHKVEVGALIPVDNAPVDAALKSDFGKYVQGMRKIQDAQVTKQSEADAILSQYEPSLPIRQFLLTNLSRDQADGVQKWRIPIKTLGSSLDNMADFPFKDPDAAQYKGQTLIVRGTNSHYVADEMLPLVGRFFPAFKSVDIEAGHWLISEKPEEFRKVSLPHPSKVTLDHRMPSANSLLLTAAAAALPAAWAQTNSDETILGVYMFHRHGDRTAKATAPANLTTLGYREVYTSGSYYRNRYVASSAPFQISGINSDLVKQSQISVLSPADDVLENSALGFLQGLYPPVGDSMGTTELGNGSSVTAPLDGYQLIPIGLVDTGSGSEDSSWLQSAQGCAKATSSSNNYFLSQQYQDLLASTQDFYGQFEPVVNGSFDESELNFKNAYTIYDLINVARIHNSTFDPNDIVTDDRFFQLRTLADSQQWGLAYNSSDDMRAVAGMTLAAEILEFLNDTIENQGQSKIGVQFGSYGTFMSFFGLAQLEKANPDFKGVPDYASAMSFELVTNQTLSAGTWPAEEDIYVRFLFHNGTTSNTSEPTVYPLFNSGQDTISWDRFANGMHEFALGSTEKWCTACGNFTGECAAYDPSGSSSSSDSQDASASAQTGNGISPAVNGVIGAMVTLAVVLGLEALVMLLGGFRLVRKNKLRQGFGGESAEKVGEGVGKAA
;
A
#
# COMPACT_ATOMS: atom_id res chain seq x y z
N MET A 1 42.29 89.13 -28.90
CA MET A 1 41.72 90.08 -29.89
C MET A 1 40.26 89.71 -30.16
N PHE A 2 39.53 90.51 -30.95
CA PHE A 2 38.08 90.49 -31.23
C PHE A 2 37.36 89.12 -31.39
N ALA A 3 36.03 88.98 -31.24
CA ALA A 3 34.99 89.68 -30.45
C ALA A 3 33.57 89.07 -30.69
N ARG A 4 32.71 89.03 -29.65
CA ARG A 4 31.19 89.02 -29.69
C ARG A 4 30.49 87.77 -30.32
N ARG A 5 29.52 87.13 -29.61
CA ARG A 5 28.03 87.33 -29.61
C ARG A 5 27.38 87.06 -30.99
N LEU A 6 26.27 86.32 -31.19
CA LEU A 6 25.14 85.79 -30.36
C LEU A 6 24.42 84.66 -31.20
N ALA A 7 23.48 83.79 -30.79
CA ALA A 7 22.64 83.62 -29.58
C ALA A 7 22.14 82.14 -29.34
N LEU A 8 21.17 82.04 -28.41
CA LEU A 8 20.25 80.97 -27.95
C LEU A 8 19.17 80.50 -28.98
N PRO A 9 18.25 79.51 -28.69
CA PRO A 9 18.04 78.70 -27.47
C PRO A 9 17.79 77.16 -27.64
N ARG A 10 17.73 76.49 -26.47
CA ARG A 10 16.96 75.26 -26.12
C ARG A 10 17.40 73.86 -26.59
N THR A 11 17.43 73.00 -25.59
CA THR A 11 17.71 71.56 -25.55
C THR A 11 16.66 70.68 -26.25
N LEU A 12 17.13 69.62 -26.94
CA LEU A 12 16.50 68.29 -26.94
C LEU A 12 17.55 67.22 -27.34
N GLN A 13 17.22 65.94 -27.15
CA GLN A 13 18.19 64.83 -27.20
C GLN A 13 18.58 64.44 -28.63
N VAL A 14 19.86 64.04 -28.81
CA VAL A 14 20.38 63.38 -30.02
C VAL A 14 20.64 61.90 -29.69
N PRO A 15 20.22 60.94 -30.53
CA PRO A 15 20.09 59.53 -30.11
C PRO A 15 21.42 58.75 -30.10
N ARG A 16 21.52 57.78 -29.18
CA ARG A 16 22.58 56.77 -29.16
C ARG A 16 22.32 55.71 -30.24
N SER A 17 23.01 55.80 -31.38
CA SER A 17 23.22 54.63 -32.24
C SER A 17 24.31 53.75 -31.65
N GLY A 18 23.90 52.70 -30.93
CA GLY A 18 24.80 51.68 -30.39
C GLY A 18 24.23 50.28 -30.65
N PHE A 19 24.60 49.66 -31.77
CA PHE A 19 24.23 48.29 -32.07
C PHE A 19 25.00 47.33 -31.14
N LEU A 20 24.41 47.06 -29.97
CA LEU A 20 24.77 45.91 -29.16
C LEU A 20 24.20 44.65 -29.83
N THR A 21 24.99 44.05 -30.72
CA THR A 21 24.75 42.69 -31.19
C THR A 21 24.75 41.75 -29.98
N ALA A 22 23.58 41.19 -29.67
CA ALA A 22 23.41 40.31 -28.51
C ALA A 22 24.28 39.05 -28.68
N THR A 23 25.39 38.98 -27.93
CA THR A 23 26.28 37.83 -27.93
C THR A 23 25.57 36.63 -27.31
N ARG A 24 24.99 35.78 -28.17
CA ARG A 24 24.57 34.43 -27.78
C ARG A 24 25.76 33.77 -27.08
N ARG A 25 25.58 33.32 -25.82
CA ARG A 25 26.56 32.44 -25.19
C ARG A 25 26.69 31.20 -26.10
N PRO A 26 27.90 30.78 -26.50
CA PRO A 26 28.06 29.53 -27.20
C PRO A 26 27.62 28.40 -26.28
N PHE A 27 26.71 27.55 -26.74
CA PHE A 27 26.37 26.32 -26.04
C PHE A 27 27.53 25.33 -26.21
N SER A 28 27.97 24.71 -25.12
CA SER A 28 28.97 23.66 -25.21
C SER A 28 28.39 22.47 -25.97
N SER A 29 29.18 21.88 -26.85
CA SER A 29 28.76 20.71 -27.62
C SER A 29 29.96 19.86 -28.02
N THR A 30 29.71 18.58 -28.26
CA THR A 30 30.72 17.57 -28.57
C THR A 30 30.24 16.76 -29.76
N GLU A 31 31.05 16.74 -30.81
CA GLU A 31 30.81 15.87 -31.97
C GLU A 31 31.43 14.49 -31.66
N LEU A 32 30.60 13.45 -31.80
CA LEU A 32 30.91 12.09 -31.43
C LEU A 32 31.38 11.30 -32.67
N PRO A 33 32.16 10.21 -32.50
CA PRO A 33 32.63 9.38 -33.62
C PRO A 33 31.54 8.78 -34.51
N ASN A 34 30.28 8.73 -34.05
CA ASN A 34 29.13 8.28 -34.84
C ASN A 34 28.44 9.39 -35.66
N GLY A 35 28.96 10.62 -35.66
CA GLY A 35 28.40 11.78 -36.37
C GLY A 35 27.32 12.55 -35.61
N ILE A 36 26.89 12.08 -34.43
CA ILE A 36 25.97 12.81 -33.56
C ILE A 36 26.72 13.92 -32.82
N LYS A 37 26.08 15.08 -32.67
CA LYS A 37 26.56 16.19 -31.85
C LYS A 37 25.66 16.33 -30.62
N LEU A 38 26.19 16.09 -29.42
CA LEU A 38 25.46 16.36 -28.19
C LEU A 38 25.80 17.77 -27.68
N ALA A 39 24.77 18.56 -27.34
CA ALA A 39 24.91 19.82 -26.63
C ALA A 39 24.79 19.60 -25.11
N TYR A 40 25.49 20.41 -24.31
CA TYR A 40 25.50 20.27 -22.85
C TYR A 40 25.73 21.62 -22.13
N ASP A 41 25.26 21.69 -20.89
CA ASP A 41 25.62 22.73 -19.91
C ASP A 41 26.52 22.04 -18.85
N LEU A 42 27.75 22.51 -18.70
CA LEU A 42 28.66 22.05 -17.64
C LEU A 42 28.52 22.95 -16.41
N HIS A 43 28.22 22.34 -15.26
CA HIS A 43 28.14 22.98 -13.96
C HIS A 43 29.32 22.55 -13.09
N GLU A 44 30.27 23.45 -12.88
CA GLU A 44 31.44 23.22 -12.02
C GLU A 44 31.13 23.58 -10.56
N PRO A 45 31.80 22.95 -9.57
CA PRO A 45 31.66 23.29 -8.15
C PRO A 45 32.26 24.68 -7.83
N PRO A 46 31.78 25.37 -6.77
CA PRO A 46 32.23 26.74 -6.44
C PRO A 46 33.72 26.87 -6.09
N GLU A 47 34.31 25.87 -5.44
CA GLU A 47 35.72 25.85 -5.06
C GLU A 47 36.43 24.59 -5.55
N LYS A 48 37.30 24.72 -6.56
CA LYS A 48 38.29 23.69 -6.87
C LYS A 48 39.43 23.72 -5.84
N LYS A 49 39.15 23.22 -4.63
CA LYS A 49 40.18 22.99 -3.59
C LYS A 49 41.26 22.08 -4.17
N GLY A 50 42.51 22.55 -4.16
CA GLY A 50 43.62 22.07 -4.98
C GLY A 50 44.20 20.68 -4.66
N GLY A 51 43.41 19.74 -4.14
CA GLY A 51 43.71 18.32 -4.25
C GLY A 51 43.23 17.76 -5.58
N LYS A 52 43.65 16.53 -5.93
CA LYS A 52 42.90 15.77 -6.94
C LYS A 52 41.54 15.44 -6.35
N SER A 53 40.49 16.04 -6.90
CA SER A 53 39.13 15.51 -6.76
C SER A 53 39.15 14.04 -7.14
N GLN A 54 38.44 13.20 -6.38
CA GLN A 54 38.07 11.87 -6.88
C GLN A 54 36.92 12.10 -7.86
N ASP A 55 37.29 12.47 -9.09
CA ASP A 55 36.37 12.92 -10.14
C ASP A 55 35.46 11.78 -10.61
N ALA A 56 34.41 11.58 -9.83
CA ALA A 56 33.17 10.91 -10.19
C ALA A 56 32.18 11.99 -10.65
N PRO A 57 32.21 12.47 -11.90
CA PRO A 57 31.27 13.48 -12.39
C PRO A 57 29.83 12.93 -12.39
N ILE A 58 28.87 13.84 -12.56
CA ILE A 58 27.45 13.49 -12.72
C ILE A 58 27.06 13.79 -14.17
N VAL A 59 26.42 12.86 -14.86
CA VAL A 59 25.78 13.09 -16.17
C VAL A 59 24.27 13.09 -15.93
N PHE A 60 23.60 14.18 -16.29
CA PHE A 60 22.17 14.37 -16.01
C PHE A 60 21.38 14.44 -17.33
N ILE A 61 20.53 13.45 -17.54
CA ILE A 61 19.78 13.15 -18.76
C ILE A 61 18.29 13.50 -18.56
N HIS A 62 17.67 14.14 -19.55
CA HIS A 62 16.26 14.56 -19.50
C HIS A 62 15.29 13.49 -20.03
N GLY A 63 14.00 13.63 -19.69
CA GLY A 63 12.91 12.83 -20.25
C GLY A 63 12.54 13.18 -21.71
N LEU A 64 11.56 12.44 -22.25
CA LEU A 64 11.05 12.68 -23.61
C LEU A 64 10.46 14.09 -23.73
N PHE A 65 10.69 14.74 -24.87
CA PHE A 65 10.39 16.15 -25.10
C PHE A 65 11.08 17.11 -24.11
N GLY A 66 12.14 16.66 -23.42
CA GLY A 66 12.95 17.49 -22.53
C GLY A 66 14.17 18.13 -23.20
N SER A 67 14.97 18.80 -22.37
CA SER A 67 16.29 19.32 -22.70
C SER A 67 17.12 19.51 -21.41
N LYS A 68 18.43 19.74 -21.55
CA LYS A 68 19.34 20.16 -20.47
C LYS A 68 18.86 21.37 -19.67
N LYS A 69 17.96 22.19 -20.25
CA LYS A 69 17.41 23.40 -19.62
C LYS A 69 16.46 23.05 -18.47
N ASN A 70 15.77 21.90 -18.53
CA ASN A 70 14.84 21.44 -17.50
C ASN A 70 15.60 21.06 -16.21
N ASN A 71 16.68 20.28 -16.33
CA ASN A 71 17.49 19.83 -15.20
C ASN A 71 18.47 20.90 -14.65
N ARG A 72 18.46 22.12 -15.22
CA ARG A 72 19.51 23.13 -15.03
C ARG A 72 19.59 23.72 -13.62
N SER A 73 18.46 23.88 -12.94
CA SER A 73 18.43 24.35 -11.55
C SER A 73 19.02 23.29 -10.62
N MET A 74 18.58 22.04 -10.77
CA MET A 74 19.07 20.91 -9.98
C MET A 74 20.55 20.60 -10.24
N SER A 75 21.01 20.74 -11.49
CA SER A 75 22.43 20.56 -11.86
C SER A 75 23.36 21.56 -11.16
N ARG A 76 22.92 22.81 -10.93
CA ARG A 76 23.67 23.78 -10.09
C ARG A 76 23.67 23.40 -8.62
N VAL A 77 22.54 22.88 -8.12
CA VAL A 77 22.38 22.44 -6.73
C VAL A 77 23.30 21.25 -6.45
N PHE A 78 23.28 20.21 -7.28
CA PHE A 78 24.20 19.07 -7.16
C PHE A 78 25.67 19.47 -7.31
N ALA A 79 26.01 20.37 -8.25
CA ALA A 79 27.39 20.86 -8.40
C ALA A 79 27.91 21.58 -7.14
N ARG A 80 27.04 22.35 -6.47
CA ARG A 80 27.34 23.05 -5.21
C ARG A 80 27.38 22.08 -4.02
N ASP A 81 26.35 21.26 -3.86
CA ASP A 81 26.11 20.48 -2.63
C ASP A 81 26.99 19.23 -2.55
N LEU A 82 27.30 18.61 -3.69
CA LEU A 82 28.16 17.42 -3.76
C LEU A 82 29.61 17.74 -4.10
N ASN A 83 29.92 18.98 -4.46
CA ASN A 83 31.23 19.40 -4.96
C ASN A 83 31.75 18.54 -6.15
N ARG A 84 30.84 18.15 -7.05
CA ARG A 84 31.09 17.31 -8.24
C ARG A 84 30.69 18.06 -9.51
N SER A 85 31.47 17.95 -10.59
CA SER A 85 31.08 18.55 -11.87
C SER A 85 29.86 17.84 -12.47
N VAL A 86 28.84 18.59 -12.92
CA VAL A 86 27.60 18.06 -13.51
C VAL A 86 27.49 18.43 -14.98
N TYR A 87 27.38 17.43 -15.85
CA TYR A 87 27.13 17.55 -17.28
C TYR A 87 25.63 17.34 -17.55
N ALA A 88 24.88 18.42 -17.72
CA ALA A 88 23.48 18.34 -18.15
C ALA A 88 23.46 18.26 -19.69
N ILE A 89 23.10 17.10 -20.25
CA ILE A 89 23.19 16.83 -21.69
C ILE A 89 21.81 16.90 -22.37
N ASP A 90 21.80 17.33 -23.63
CA ASP A 90 20.70 17.09 -24.57
C ASP A 90 20.98 15.81 -25.35
N LEU A 91 20.06 14.83 -25.33
CA LEU A 91 20.18 13.63 -26.17
C LEU A 91 19.90 13.93 -27.65
N ARG A 92 20.16 12.97 -28.56
CA ARG A 92 19.74 13.07 -29.96
C ARG A 92 18.25 13.43 -30.08
N ASN A 93 17.91 14.17 -31.13
CA ASN A 93 16.56 14.71 -31.37
C ASN A 93 16.02 15.67 -30.29
N HIS A 94 16.83 16.16 -29.35
CA HIS A 94 16.39 17.02 -28.25
C HIS A 94 17.24 18.29 -28.06
N GLY A 95 16.62 19.31 -27.45
CA GLY A 95 17.29 20.54 -27.01
C GLY A 95 18.04 21.30 -28.12
N ASP A 96 19.38 21.30 -28.05
CA ASP A 96 20.26 21.92 -29.06
C ASP A 96 21.22 20.88 -29.72
N SER A 97 20.91 19.58 -29.66
CA SER A 97 21.70 18.45 -30.21
C SER A 97 21.32 18.07 -31.66
N SER A 98 22.14 17.22 -32.31
CA SER A 98 21.84 16.68 -33.65
C SER A 98 20.50 15.95 -33.70
N HIS A 99 19.82 16.07 -34.85
CA HIS A 99 18.66 15.25 -35.19
C HIS A 99 19.10 14.06 -36.05
N ASP A 100 18.53 12.89 -35.77
CA ASP A 100 18.84 11.64 -36.45
C ASP A 100 17.56 10.77 -36.54
N PRO A 101 17.29 10.11 -37.68
CA PRO A 101 16.07 9.31 -37.86
C PRO A 101 16.02 8.07 -36.96
N ARG A 102 17.15 7.57 -36.45
CA ARG A 102 17.21 6.44 -35.51
C ARG A 102 17.09 6.96 -34.07
N HIS A 103 15.95 6.68 -33.45
CA HIS A 103 15.68 6.99 -32.05
C HIS A 103 15.24 5.72 -31.32
N ASP A 104 16.17 5.12 -30.58
CA ASP A 104 15.99 3.94 -29.73
C ASP A 104 16.99 4.00 -28.56
N TYR A 105 16.74 3.25 -27.49
CA TYR A 105 17.56 3.30 -26.28
C TYR A 105 19.00 2.81 -26.49
N THR A 106 19.25 1.92 -27.45
CA THR A 106 20.60 1.45 -27.78
C THR A 106 21.41 2.59 -28.41
N ALA A 107 20.82 3.32 -29.37
CA ALA A 107 21.44 4.46 -30.03
C ALA A 107 21.64 5.67 -29.09
N MET A 108 20.71 5.89 -28.15
CA MET A 108 20.87 6.93 -27.12
C MET A 108 21.95 6.58 -26.10
N ALA A 109 22.05 5.31 -25.68
CA ALA A 109 23.14 4.85 -24.82
C ALA A 109 24.51 5.00 -25.52
N GLU A 110 24.60 4.66 -26.81
CA GLU A 110 25.81 4.84 -27.62
C GLU A 110 26.29 6.30 -27.66
N ASP A 111 25.38 7.27 -27.75
CA ASP A 111 25.76 8.69 -27.71
C ASP A 111 26.33 9.09 -26.33
N VAL A 112 25.74 8.58 -25.24
CA VAL A 112 26.20 8.87 -23.86
C VAL A 112 27.54 8.19 -23.58
N GLU A 113 27.74 6.96 -24.02
CA GLU A 113 29.02 6.24 -23.93
C GLU A 113 30.14 7.00 -24.65
N LEU A 114 29.92 7.39 -25.90
CA LEU A 114 30.89 8.15 -26.69
C LEU A 114 31.14 9.55 -26.10
N PHE A 115 30.13 10.20 -25.52
CA PHE A 115 30.28 11.48 -24.82
C PHE A 115 31.15 11.34 -23.56
N MET A 116 30.88 10.33 -22.73
CA MET A 116 31.69 10.04 -21.54
C MET A 116 33.14 9.73 -21.92
N GLN A 117 33.37 8.94 -22.98
CA GLN A 117 34.72 8.66 -23.49
C GLN A 117 35.42 9.92 -24.01
N ALA A 118 34.73 10.78 -24.76
CA ALA A 118 35.29 12.03 -25.28
C ALA A 118 35.72 13.02 -24.17
N HIS A 119 34.92 13.12 -23.10
CA HIS A 119 35.24 13.94 -21.92
C HIS A 119 36.09 13.22 -20.85
N LYS A 120 36.45 11.94 -21.09
CA LYS A 120 37.22 11.07 -20.18
C LYS A 120 36.59 10.91 -18.79
N LEU A 121 35.26 10.77 -18.77
CA LEU A 121 34.48 10.60 -17.55
C LEU A 121 34.56 9.13 -17.08
N SER A 122 35.10 8.93 -15.88
CA SER A 122 35.24 7.66 -15.16
C SER A 122 34.35 7.64 -13.91
N ASN A 123 34.11 6.47 -13.31
CA ASN A 123 33.36 6.28 -12.06
C ASN A 123 32.10 7.19 -11.92
N SER A 124 31.35 7.38 -13.01
CA SER A 124 30.39 8.49 -13.11
C SER A 124 29.04 8.14 -12.50
N CYS A 125 28.33 9.13 -11.96
CA CYS A 125 26.92 8.97 -11.60
C CYS A 125 26.04 9.35 -12.80
N LEU A 126 25.20 8.43 -13.27
CA LEU A 126 24.20 8.71 -14.30
C LEU A 126 22.84 8.97 -13.64
N ILE A 127 22.32 10.18 -13.79
CA ILE A 127 20.96 10.55 -13.36
C ILE A 127 20.11 10.73 -14.62
N GLY A 128 18.99 10.03 -14.73
CA GLY A 128 18.13 10.09 -15.90
C GLY A 128 16.67 10.06 -15.54
N HIS A 129 15.85 10.91 -16.17
CA HIS A 129 14.39 10.96 -15.96
C HIS A 129 13.62 10.35 -17.13
N SER A 130 12.59 9.54 -16.87
CA SER A 130 11.69 8.98 -17.90
C SER A 130 12.48 8.25 -19.00
N MET A 131 12.37 8.66 -20.26
CA MET A 131 13.24 8.23 -21.38
C MET A 131 14.75 8.27 -21.01
N GLY A 132 15.20 9.31 -20.31
CA GLY A 132 16.57 9.43 -19.83
C GLY A 132 16.95 8.39 -18.77
N ALA A 133 15.98 7.88 -18.00
CA ALA A 133 16.19 6.81 -17.02
C ALA A 133 16.50 5.48 -17.73
N LYS A 134 15.66 5.08 -18.70
CA LYS A 134 15.93 3.92 -19.56
C LYS A 134 17.23 4.05 -20.35
N ALA A 135 17.57 5.25 -20.83
CA ALA A 135 18.87 5.50 -21.48
C ALA A 135 20.06 5.30 -20.50
N ALA A 136 19.97 5.83 -19.27
CA ALA A 136 20.99 5.65 -18.24
C ALA A 136 21.14 4.17 -17.81
N MET A 137 20.02 3.46 -17.64
CA MET A 137 19.97 2.01 -17.43
C MET A 137 20.69 1.26 -18.56
N ALA A 138 20.40 1.58 -19.82
CA ALA A 138 21.02 0.93 -20.97
C ALA A 138 22.55 1.15 -21.03
N VAL A 139 23.06 2.35 -20.72
CA VAL A 139 24.52 2.59 -20.61
C VAL A 139 25.15 1.71 -19.53
N ALA A 140 24.51 1.61 -18.36
CA ALA A 140 25.00 0.79 -17.25
C ALA A 140 25.02 -0.72 -17.56
N LEU A 141 24.02 -1.22 -18.30
CA LEU A 141 23.94 -2.63 -18.71
C LEU A 141 24.85 -2.99 -19.90
N ARG A 142 25.27 -2.01 -20.72
CA ARG A 142 26.16 -2.22 -21.88
C ARG A 142 27.64 -2.38 -21.54
N HIS A 143 28.06 -1.92 -20.35
CA HIS A 143 29.43 -2.02 -19.82
C HIS A 143 30.53 -1.47 -20.75
N LYS A 144 30.27 -0.37 -21.49
CA LYS A 144 31.28 0.28 -22.36
C LYS A 144 31.98 1.49 -21.72
N VAL A 145 31.51 1.92 -20.55
CA VAL A 145 32.03 3.04 -19.76
C VAL A 145 31.86 2.74 -18.26
N GLU A 146 32.67 3.38 -17.43
CA GLU A 146 32.65 3.15 -15.97
C GLU A 146 31.55 3.99 -15.30
N VAL A 147 30.40 3.35 -15.06
CA VAL A 147 29.31 3.91 -14.25
C VAL A 147 29.54 3.51 -12.79
N GLY A 148 29.76 4.49 -11.91
CA GLY A 148 29.96 4.29 -10.48
C GLY A 148 28.66 4.26 -9.65
N ALA A 149 27.65 5.01 -10.11
CA ALA A 149 26.31 5.02 -9.53
C ALA A 149 25.26 5.31 -10.61
N LEU A 150 24.04 4.85 -10.39
CA LEU A 150 22.92 4.99 -11.31
C LEU A 150 21.68 5.50 -10.55
N ILE A 151 21.06 6.58 -11.01
CA ILE A 151 19.81 7.13 -10.45
C ILE A 151 18.76 7.23 -11.58
N PRO A 152 18.02 6.14 -11.86
CA PRO A 152 16.88 6.16 -12.76
C PRO A 152 15.67 6.76 -12.06
N VAL A 153 15.10 7.80 -12.66
CA VAL A 153 13.99 8.57 -12.11
C VAL A 153 12.75 8.33 -12.96
N ASP A 154 11.77 7.66 -12.36
CA ASP A 154 10.45 7.42 -12.92
C ASP A 154 10.44 6.71 -14.30
N ASN A 155 11.20 5.62 -14.39
CA ASN A 155 11.05 4.59 -15.43
C ASN A 155 11.71 3.25 -15.03
N ALA A 156 11.25 2.16 -15.63
CA ALA A 156 11.65 0.79 -15.32
C ALA A 156 12.24 0.05 -16.56
N PRO A 157 13.04 -1.02 -16.37
CA PRO A 157 13.65 -1.81 -17.45
C PRO A 157 12.66 -2.82 -18.06
N VAL A 158 11.48 -2.33 -18.47
CA VAL A 158 10.37 -3.12 -19.03
C VAL A 158 9.94 -2.60 -20.40
N ASP A 159 9.33 -3.46 -21.19
CA ASP A 159 8.53 -3.06 -22.33
C ASP A 159 7.20 -2.48 -21.82
N ALA A 160 7.08 -1.16 -21.83
CA ALA A 160 5.92 -0.44 -21.32
C ALA A 160 5.05 0.02 -22.49
N ALA A 161 4.03 -0.78 -22.84
CA ALA A 161 3.02 -0.40 -23.82
C ALA A 161 2.43 0.97 -23.44
N LEU A 162 2.61 1.96 -24.31
CA LEU A 162 2.44 3.36 -23.93
C LEU A 162 0.96 3.76 -23.80
N LYS A 163 0.40 3.59 -22.59
CA LYS A 163 -0.80 4.29 -22.10
C LYS A 163 -0.60 5.82 -21.98
N SER A 164 0.33 6.41 -22.74
CA SER A 164 0.90 7.74 -22.49
C SER A 164 0.27 8.84 -23.33
N ASP A 165 0.03 9.98 -22.71
CA ASP A 165 -0.41 11.21 -23.37
C ASP A 165 0.61 11.78 -24.37
N PHE A 166 1.85 11.25 -24.44
CA PHE A 166 2.84 11.64 -25.46
C PHE A 166 2.29 11.56 -26.88
N GLY A 167 1.39 10.60 -27.18
CA GLY A 167 0.67 10.53 -28.46
C GLY A 167 -0.26 11.73 -28.70
N LYS A 168 -1.00 12.15 -27.66
CA LYS A 168 -1.87 13.36 -27.68
C LYS A 168 -1.02 14.63 -27.80
N TYR A 169 0.10 14.71 -27.08
CA TYR A 169 1.04 15.84 -27.16
C TYR A 169 1.63 15.99 -28.56
N VAL A 170 2.01 14.89 -29.23
CA VAL A 170 2.48 14.93 -30.63
C VAL A 170 1.43 15.51 -31.58
N GLN A 171 0.13 15.22 -31.36
CA GLN A 171 -0.95 15.84 -32.13
C GLN A 171 -1.08 17.35 -31.86
N GLY A 172 -1.05 17.77 -30.59
CA GLY A 172 -1.08 19.18 -30.21
C GLY A 172 0.13 19.96 -30.74
N MET A 173 1.32 19.39 -30.63
CA MET A 173 2.58 19.94 -31.17
C MET A 173 2.55 20.11 -32.69
N ARG A 174 1.99 19.14 -33.43
CA ARG A 174 1.75 19.24 -34.87
C ARG A 174 0.80 20.40 -35.18
N LYS A 175 -0.35 20.51 -34.52
CA LYS A 175 -1.27 21.65 -34.73
C LYS A 175 -0.63 23.02 -34.41
N ILE A 176 0.26 23.10 -33.42
CA ILE A 176 1.03 24.32 -33.12
C ILE A 176 2.02 24.65 -34.25
N GLN A 177 2.65 23.63 -34.83
CA GLN A 177 3.53 23.77 -35.99
C GLN A 177 2.74 24.22 -37.23
N ASP A 178 1.60 23.58 -37.51
CA ASP A 178 0.75 23.88 -38.68
C ASP A 178 0.10 25.27 -38.58
N ALA A 179 -0.25 25.71 -37.36
CA ALA A 179 -0.84 27.03 -37.11
C ALA A 179 0.16 28.20 -37.20
N GLN A 180 1.47 27.94 -37.35
CA GLN A 180 2.52 28.96 -37.52
C GLN A 180 2.48 30.08 -36.45
N VAL A 181 2.16 29.73 -35.21
CA VAL A 181 1.93 30.70 -34.12
C VAL A 181 3.18 31.55 -33.81
N THR A 182 2.96 32.81 -33.40
CA THR A 182 4.05 33.78 -33.16
C THR A 182 4.32 34.03 -31.68
N LYS A 183 3.33 33.79 -30.81
CA LYS A 183 3.43 33.94 -29.35
C LYS A 183 3.31 32.59 -28.66
N GLN A 184 4.03 32.42 -27.55
CA GLN A 184 3.95 31.20 -26.74
C GLN A 184 2.56 31.00 -26.09
N SER A 185 1.80 32.08 -25.87
CA SER A 185 0.39 32.02 -25.42
C SER A 185 -0.58 31.49 -26.49
N GLU A 186 -0.28 31.70 -27.77
CA GLU A 186 -1.05 31.12 -28.88
C GLU A 186 -0.79 29.60 -28.95
N ALA A 187 0.44 29.17 -28.65
CA ALA A 187 0.78 27.75 -28.52
C ALA A 187 0.13 27.09 -27.29
N ASP A 188 0.14 27.72 -26.10
CA ASP A 188 -0.50 27.18 -24.89
C ASP A 188 -2.02 27.01 -25.08
N ALA A 189 -2.68 27.94 -25.77
CA ALA A 189 -4.12 27.88 -26.06
C ALA A 189 -4.52 26.80 -27.09
N ILE A 190 -3.57 26.30 -27.89
CA ILE A 190 -3.75 25.08 -28.70
C ILE A 190 -3.46 23.85 -27.84
N LEU A 191 -2.39 23.87 -27.05
CA LEU A 191 -1.93 22.73 -26.26
C LEU A 191 -2.88 22.38 -25.10
N SER A 192 -3.63 23.34 -24.57
CA SER A 192 -4.66 23.13 -23.53
C SER A 192 -5.83 22.24 -23.96
N GLN A 193 -5.96 21.95 -25.27
CA GLN A 193 -6.92 21.00 -25.82
C GLN A 193 -6.40 19.54 -25.78
N TYR A 194 -5.11 19.34 -25.45
CA TYR A 194 -4.42 18.03 -25.42
C TYR A 194 -3.82 17.72 -24.04
N GLU A 195 -3.69 18.73 -23.17
CA GLU A 195 -3.08 18.62 -21.84
C GLU A 195 -3.68 19.66 -20.88
N PRO A 196 -4.54 19.28 -19.91
CA PRO A 196 -5.14 20.21 -18.95
C PRO A 196 -4.14 20.82 -17.95
N SER A 197 -3.09 20.09 -17.59
CA SER A 197 -2.07 20.49 -16.61
C SER A 197 -1.15 21.59 -17.14
N LEU A 198 -1.30 22.80 -16.59
CA LEU A 198 -0.46 23.94 -16.93
C LEU A 198 1.05 23.67 -16.75
N PRO A 199 1.54 23.03 -15.66
CA PRO A 199 2.94 22.64 -15.53
C PRO A 199 3.46 21.80 -16.70
N ILE A 200 2.70 20.80 -17.16
CA ILE A 200 3.11 19.92 -18.25
C ILE A 200 3.15 20.70 -19.57
N ARG A 201 2.15 21.54 -19.86
CA ARG A 201 2.18 22.42 -21.04
C ARG A 201 3.41 23.32 -21.03
N GLN A 202 3.70 23.98 -19.91
CA GLN A 202 4.85 24.86 -19.80
C GLN A 202 6.18 24.11 -19.94
N PHE A 203 6.28 22.86 -19.47
CA PHE A 203 7.42 21.97 -19.74
C PHE A 203 7.58 21.74 -21.25
N LEU A 204 6.54 21.26 -21.94
CA LEU A 204 6.60 20.94 -23.37
C LEU A 204 6.98 22.18 -24.20
N LEU A 205 6.36 23.32 -23.90
CA LEU A 205 6.58 24.61 -24.55
C LEU A 205 7.99 25.19 -24.32
N THR A 206 8.83 24.64 -23.43
CA THR A 206 10.25 25.02 -23.34
C THR A 206 11.03 24.74 -24.64
N ASN A 207 10.55 23.79 -25.46
CA ASN A 207 11.14 23.44 -26.75
C ASN A 207 10.78 24.40 -27.89
N LEU A 208 9.83 25.31 -27.69
CA LEU A 208 9.58 26.36 -28.67
C LEU A 208 10.75 27.35 -28.70
N SER A 209 11.05 27.79 -29.92
CA SER A 209 12.11 28.73 -30.22
C SER A 209 11.60 29.70 -31.27
N ARG A 210 11.54 30.99 -30.93
CA ARG A 210 11.15 32.01 -31.90
C ARG A 210 12.24 32.16 -32.96
N ASP A 211 11.91 31.80 -34.20
CA ASP A 211 12.75 32.05 -35.35
C ASP A 211 13.00 33.57 -35.49
N GLN A 212 14.13 33.95 -36.06
CA GLN A 212 14.54 35.35 -36.19
C GLN A 212 14.30 35.91 -37.59
N ALA A 213 14.00 35.07 -38.58
CA ALA A 213 13.71 35.48 -39.96
C ALA A 213 12.21 35.72 -40.20
N ASP A 214 11.35 34.81 -39.75
CA ASP A 214 9.88 34.92 -39.89
C ASP A 214 9.15 35.23 -38.57
N GLY A 215 9.81 35.07 -37.42
CA GLY A 215 9.23 35.37 -36.11
C GLY A 215 8.25 34.30 -35.58
N VAL A 216 8.12 33.16 -36.26
CA VAL A 216 7.27 32.02 -35.86
C VAL A 216 7.91 31.23 -34.71
N GLN A 217 7.09 30.63 -33.84
CA GLN A 217 7.54 29.68 -32.82
C GLN A 217 7.77 28.32 -33.46
N LYS A 218 9.03 27.91 -33.60
CA LYS A 218 9.41 26.61 -34.15
C LYS A 218 9.88 25.68 -33.04
N TRP A 219 9.51 24.42 -33.13
CA TRP A 219 9.96 23.38 -32.21
C TRP A 219 11.43 23.07 -32.45
N ARG A 220 12.23 22.99 -31.37
CA ARG A 220 13.59 22.45 -31.46
C ARG A 220 13.60 20.95 -31.72
N ILE A 221 12.59 20.22 -31.25
CA ILE A 221 12.46 18.77 -31.41
C ILE A 221 11.86 18.38 -32.79
N PRO A 222 12.33 17.30 -33.44
CA PRO A 222 11.78 16.81 -34.70
C PRO A 222 10.52 15.96 -34.44
N ILE A 223 9.36 16.61 -34.32
CA ILE A 223 8.08 15.98 -33.94
C ILE A 223 7.70 14.80 -34.84
N LYS A 224 8.05 14.83 -36.14
CA LYS A 224 7.84 13.68 -37.03
C LYS A 224 8.66 12.47 -36.59
N THR A 225 9.96 12.66 -36.32
CA THR A 225 10.85 11.57 -35.88
C THR A 225 10.41 11.03 -34.53
N LEU A 226 10.31 11.88 -33.50
CA LEU A 226 9.93 11.44 -32.15
C LEU A 226 8.54 10.78 -32.13
N GLY A 227 7.57 11.36 -32.83
CA GLY A 227 6.21 10.81 -32.97
C GLY A 227 6.11 9.54 -33.84
N SER A 228 7.16 9.19 -34.59
CA SER A 228 7.31 7.91 -35.30
C SER A 228 8.27 6.95 -34.60
N SER A 229 8.72 7.28 -33.39
CA SER A 229 9.60 6.45 -32.56
C SER A 229 9.04 6.20 -31.17
N LEU A 230 7.77 6.53 -30.90
CA LEU A 230 7.12 6.27 -29.61
C LEU A 230 7.16 4.78 -29.26
N ASP A 231 6.96 3.88 -30.22
CA ASP A 231 7.04 2.43 -30.03
C ASP A 231 8.46 1.99 -29.61
N ASN A 232 9.50 2.61 -30.19
CA ASN A 232 10.89 2.41 -29.76
C ASN A 232 11.18 2.99 -28.36
N MET A 233 10.35 3.91 -27.85
CA MET A 233 10.42 4.44 -26.49
C MET A 233 9.61 3.60 -25.48
N ALA A 234 8.65 2.78 -25.97
CA ALA A 234 7.95 1.77 -25.19
C ALA A 234 8.90 0.61 -24.81
N ASP A 235 9.73 0.18 -25.76
CA ASP A 235 10.73 -0.90 -25.64
C ASP A 235 11.75 -0.70 -24.50
N PHE A 236 12.38 -1.79 -24.05
CA PHE A 236 13.67 -1.79 -23.38
C PHE A 236 14.61 -2.83 -24.04
N PRO A 237 15.84 -2.46 -24.45
CA PRO A 237 16.64 -3.28 -25.37
C PRO A 237 17.28 -4.52 -24.74
N PHE A 238 17.08 -4.76 -23.44
CA PHE A 238 17.52 -5.96 -22.73
C PHE A 238 16.32 -6.77 -22.29
N LYS A 239 16.25 -8.03 -22.74
CA LYS A 239 15.14 -8.97 -22.41
C LYS A 239 15.53 -10.04 -21.39
N ASP A 240 16.82 -10.34 -21.30
CA ASP A 240 17.39 -11.30 -20.34
C ASP A 240 18.21 -10.54 -19.28
N PRO A 241 17.74 -10.47 -18.02
CA PRO A 241 18.44 -9.78 -16.94
C PRO A 241 19.57 -10.62 -16.32
N ASP A 242 19.65 -11.92 -16.58
CA ASP A 242 20.74 -12.76 -16.07
C ASP A 242 21.95 -12.67 -17.00
N ALA A 243 21.72 -12.45 -18.31
CA ALA A 243 22.76 -12.15 -19.30
C ALA A 243 23.33 -10.72 -19.19
N ALA A 244 22.59 -9.76 -18.64
CA ALA A 244 23.01 -8.36 -18.52
C ALA A 244 22.65 -7.77 -17.14
N GLN A 245 23.63 -7.72 -16.23
CA GLN A 245 23.48 -7.13 -14.89
C GLN A 245 24.42 -5.93 -14.70
N TYR A 246 23.95 -4.88 -14.03
CA TYR A 246 24.80 -3.82 -13.46
C TYR A 246 24.81 -3.92 -11.93
N LYS A 247 25.98 -4.21 -11.36
CA LYS A 247 26.17 -4.51 -9.93
C LYS A 247 26.65 -3.32 -9.09
N GLY A 248 26.72 -2.13 -9.69
CA GLY A 248 27.02 -0.89 -8.98
C GLY A 248 25.79 -0.31 -8.28
N GLN A 249 26.00 0.70 -7.43
CA GLN A 249 24.92 1.27 -6.62
C GLN A 249 23.84 1.89 -7.50
N THR A 250 22.59 1.47 -7.30
CA THR A 250 21.44 1.99 -8.05
C THR A 250 20.40 2.58 -7.09
N LEU A 251 19.87 3.76 -7.40
CA LEU A 251 18.79 4.41 -6.66
C LEU A 251 17.64 4.70 -7.61
N ILE A 252 16.61 3.85 -7.59
CA ILE A 252 15.37 4.09 -8.31
C ILE A 252 14.60 5.16 -7.54
N VAL A 253 14.24 6.26 -8.22
CA VAL A 253 13.41 7.32 -7.63
C VAL A 253 12.04 7.33 -8.32
N ARG A 254 10.96 7.15 -7.57
CA ARG A 254 9.60 6.95 -8.11
C ARG A 254 8.67 8.10 -7.73
N GLY A 255 7.75 8.46 -8.62
CA GLY A 255 6.57 9.25 -8.26
C GLY A 255 5.45 8.32 -7.83
N THR A 256 4.92 8.44 -6.60
CA THR A 256 3.82 7.59 -6.12
C THR A 256 2.56 7.69 -6.99
N ASN A 257 2.36 8.85 -7.63
CA ASN A 257 1.22 9.13 -8.49
C ASN A 257 1.58 8.88 -9.97
N SER A 258 2.50 7.94 -10.23
CA SER A 258 3.05 7.64 -11.55
C SER A 258 3.16 6.13 -11.81
N HIS A 259 2.56 5.67 -12.90
CA HIS A 259 2.51 4.25 -13.27
C HIS A 259 3.80 3.74 -13.97
N TYR A 260 4.86 4.56 -14.06
CA TYR A 260 6.09 4.21 -14.80
C TYR A 260 7.07 3.30 -14.01
N VAL A 261 6.86 3.11 -12.71
CA VAL A 261 7.66 2.20 -11.86
C VAL A 261 6.77 1.54 -10.78
N ALA A 262 5.75 0.80 -11.22
CA ALA A 262 4.87 0.06 -10.31
C ALA A 262 5.62 -1.07 -9.56
N ASP A 263 5.09 -1.52 -8.41
CA ASP A 263 5.77 -2.44 -7.50
C ASP A 263 6.10 -3.81 -8.15
N GLU A 264 5.28 -4.27 -9.10
CA GLU A 264 5.46 -5.51 -9.86
C GLU A 264 6.70 -5.45 -10.78
N MET A 265 7.21 -4.25 -11.07
CA MET A 265 8.43 -4.05 -11.84
C MET A 265 9.70 -4.20 -10.97
N LEU A 266 9.61 -4.01 -9.65
CA LEU A 266 10.76 -4.05 -8.74
C LEU A 266 11.52 -5.40 -8.72
N PRO A 267 10.87 -6.58 -8.82
CA PRO A 267 11.58 -7.85 -8.97
C PRO A 267 12.44 -7.92 -10.24
N LEU A 268 11.98 -7.37 -11.37
CA LEU A 268 12.76 -7.34 -12.61
C LEU A 268 13.89 -6.29 -12.54
N VAL A 269 13.61 -5.12 -11.96
CA VAL A 269 14.63 -4.13 -11.60
C VAL A 269 15.75 -4.80 -10.77
N GLY A 270 15.40 -5.59 -9.76
CA GLY A 270 16.36 -6.31 -8.92
C GLY A 270 17.21 -7.34 -9.66
N ARG A 271 16.69 -7.97 -10.73
CA ARG A 271 17.50 -8.89 -11.57
C ARG A 271 18.51 -8.15 -12.44
N PHE A 272 18.12 -7.03 -13.05
CA PHE A 272 19.04 -6.17 -13.82
C PHE A 272 20.03 -5.40 -12.93
N PHE A 273 19.58 -4.96 -11.75
CA PHE A 273 20.28 -4.04 -10.86
C PHE A 273 20.32 -4.59 -9.41
N PRO A 274 21.03 -5.70 -9.14
CA PRO A 274 20.99 -6.39 -7.83
C PRO A 274 21.54 -5.59 -6.64
N ALA A 275 22.07 -4.37 -6.86
CA ALA A 275 22.48 -3.43 -5.82
C ALA A 275 21.60 -2.15 -5.80
N PHE A 276 20.31 -2.29 -6.14
CA PHE A 276 19.36 -1.19 -6.12
C PHE A 276 18.76 -0.91 -4.73
N LYS A 277 18.24 0.32 -4.59
CA LYS A 277 17.21 0.71 -3.63
C LYS A 277 16.13 1.48 -4.37
N SER A 278 14.88 1.40 -3.95
CA SER A 278 13.82 2.36 -4.28
C SER A 278 13.74 3.46 -3.21
N VAL A 279 13.39 4.67 -3.63
CA VAL A 279 12.91 5.75 -2.75
C VAL A 279 11.81 6.50 -3.49
N ASP A 280 10.72 6.76 -2.77
CA ASP A 280 9.48 7.25 -3.37
C ASP A 280 9.24 8.71 -2.98
N ILE A 281 8.63 9.44 -3.91
CA ILE A 281 8.32 10.87 -3.79
C ILE A 281 6.84 11.04 -4.14
N GLU A 282 6.13 11.78 -3.31
CA GLU A 282 4.70 12.07 -3.51
C GLU A 282 4.54 13.08 -4.67
N ALA A 283 4.49 12.55 -5.89
CA ALA A 283 4.47 13.31 -7.15
C ALA A 283 3.99 12.42 -8.31
N GLY A 284 3.57 13.04 -9.40
CA GLY A 284 3.35 12.37 -10.69
C GLY A 284 4.65 12.17 -11.47
N HIS A 285 4.51 11.88 -12.77
CA HIS A 285 5.64 11.58 -13.67
C HIS A 285 6.69 12.69 -13.74
N TRP A 286 6.37 13.93 -13.39
CA TRP A 286 7.25 15.09 -13.53
C TRP A 286 7.93 15.46 -12.21
N LEU A 287 8.14 14.50 -11.30
CA LEU A 287 8.61 14.68 -9.92
C LEU A 287 9.81 15.63 -9.71
N ILE A 288 10.75 15.73 -10.66
CA ILE A 288 11.89 16.66 -10.59
C ILE A 288 11.43 18.13 -10.69
N SER A 289 10.32 18.37 -11.39
CA SER A 289 9.66 19.67 -11.54
C SER A 289 8.58 19.91 -10.46
N GLU A 290 7.87 18.86 -10.05
CA GLU A 290 6.78 18.93 -9.06
C GLU A 290 7.32 19.08 -7.62
N LYS A 291 8.27 18.22 -7.22
CA LYS A 291 8.85 18.15 -5.87
C LYS A 291 10.40 18.27 -5.89
N PRO A 292 10.98 19.37 -6.44
CA PRO A 292 12.42 19.48 -6.67
C PRO A 292 13.28 19.33 -5.39
N GLU A 293 12.85 19.85 -4.25
CA GLU A 293 13.61 19.73 -2.99
C GLU A 293 13.51 18.34 -2.35
N GLU A 294 12.46 17.55 -2.64
CA GLU A 294 12.38 16.13 -2.25
C GLU A 294 13.32 15.31 -3.14
N PHE A 295 13.26 15.51 -4.47
CA PHE A 295 14.18 14.90 -5.43
C PHE A 295 15.65 15.20 -5.10
N ARG A 296 15.94 16.44 -4.70
CA ARG A 296 17.25 16.85 -4.19
C ARG A 296 17.66 16.01 -2.97
N LYS A 297 16.84 15.97 -1.92
CA LYS A 297 17.16 15.25 -0.66
C LYS A 297 17.50 13.79 -0.90
N VAL A 298 16.71 13.08 -1.70
CA VAL A 298 16.92 11.63 -1.93
C VAL A 298 18.14 11.35 -2.82
N SER A 299 18.47 12.28 -3.73
CA SER A 299 19.63 12.16 -4.64
C SER A 299 20.97 12.53 -3.99
N LEU A 300 20.97 13.10 -2.77
CA LEU A 300 22.19 13.41 -2.01
C LEU A 300 22.58 12.19 -1.15
N PRO A 301 23.86 11.73 -1.18
CA PRO A 301 24.33 10.72 -0.26
C PRO A 301 24.16 11.19 1.18
N HIS A 302 23.39 10.45 1.96
CA HIS A 302 23.32 10.68 3.40
C HIS A 302 24.70 10.40 4.02
N PRO A 303 25.13 11.14 5.06
CA PRO A 303 26.41 10.91 5.70
C PRO A 303 26.42 9.56 6.44
N SER A 304 26.86 8.52 5.74
CA SER A 304 26.89 7.15 6.24
C SER A 304 27.71 7.02 7.51
N LYS A 305 27.18 6.29 8.50
CA LYS A 305 27.90 5.89 9.71
C LYS A 305 29.19 5.18 9.30
N VAL A 306 30.32 5.60 9.89
CA VAL A 306 31.64 5.01 9.62
C VAL A 306 31.65 3.54 10.04
N THR A 307 32.20 2.68 9.18
CA THR A 307 32.42 1.25 9.45
C THR A 307 33.26 1.08 10.71
N LEU A 308 32.72 0.40 11.74
CA LEU A 308 33.47 0.03 12.94
C LEU A 308 33.72 -1.47 12.96
N ASP A 309 34.91 -1.82 12.46
CA ASP A 309 35.57 -3.11 12.68
C ASP A 309 35.99 -3.26 14.16
N HIS A 310 36.22 -4.50 14.63
CA HIS A 310 36.46 -4.79 16.04
C HIS A 310 37.83 -4.26 16.55
N ARG A 311 37.81 -3.19 17.37
CA ARG A 311 38.75 -2.95 18.51
C ARG A 311 38.38 -1.74 19.38
N MET A 312 38.49 -1.93 20.70
CA MET A 312 38.75 -0.85 21.69
C MET A 312 40.25 -0.43 21.61
N PRO A 313 40.73 0.71 22.17
CA PRO A 313 40.15 1.42 23.33
C PRO A 313 40.27 2.97 23.40
N SER A 314 39.75 3.49 24.52
CA SER A 314 40.20 4.68 25.28
C SER A 314 39.82 6.08 24.79
N ALA A 315 39.54 6.96 25.75
CA ALA A 315 39.05 8.32 25.57
C ALA A 315 40.16 9.37 25.74
N ASN A 316 40.05 10.48 25.01
CA ASN A 316 40.13 11.82 25.62
C ASN A 316 39.74 12.95 24.62
N SER A 317 39.63 14.17 25.17
CA SER A 317 39.41 15.46 24.48
C SER A 317 37.95 15.86 24.24
N LEU A 318 37.34 16.35 25.33
CA LEU A 318 36.11 17.14 25.34
C LEU A 318 36.33 18.59 24.81
N LEU A 319 35.21 19.27 24.60
CA LEU A 319 34.95 20.72 24.75
C LEU A 319 35.18 21.71 23.58
N LEU A 320 34.16 22.60 23.50
CA LEU A 320 34.07 23.91 22.82
C LEU A 320 34.00 23.88 21.28
N THR A 321 33.08 24.61 20.63
CA THR A 321 32.20 25.69 21.13
C THR A 321 30.70 25.36 21.05
N ALA A 322 29.92 26.00 21.92
CA ALA A 322 28.45 26.00 21.92
C ALA A 322 27.92 27.44 21.91
N ALA A 323 26.58 27.58 21.90
CA ALA A 323 25.81 28.82 22.04
C ALA A 323 25.78 29.78 20.84
N ALA A 324 24.79 29.55 19.96
CA ALA A 324 24.12 30.62 19.20
C ALA A 324 22.59 30.40 19.27
N ALA A 325 21.95 31.01 20.29
CA ALA A 325 20.51 31.27 20.51
C ALA A 325 19.44 30.18 20.20
N ALA A 326 18.45 30.06 21.09
CA ALA A 326 17.37 29.07 21.03
C ALA A 326 16.09 29.56 20.31
N LEU A 327 15.48 28.68 19.50
CA LEU A 327 14.12 28.08 19.59
C LEU A 327 12.95 28.87 20.22
N PRO A 328 11.67 28.66 19.82
CA PRO A 328 11.00 27.38 19.43
C PRO A 328 10.68 27.25 17.92
N ALA A 329 10.77 26.07 17.28
CA ALA A 329 9.92 24.85 17.35
C ALA A 329 8.55 25.03 16.65
N ALA A 330 8.00 24.05 15.91
CA ALA A 330 8.39 22.68 15.56
C ALA A 330 8.68 22.58 14.02
N TRP A 331 9.03 21.46 13.37
CA TRP A 331 9.04 20.04 13.73
C TRP A 331 10.43 19.44 13.47
N ALA A 332 10.98 18.77 14.48
CA ALA A 332 12.00 17.75 14.28
C ALA A 332 11.32 16.40 14.49
N GLN A 333 11.74 15.38 13.75
CA GLN A 333 11.37 14.00 14.08
C GLN A 333 12.04 13.67 15.42
N THR A 334 11.23 13.62 16.48
CA THR A 334 11.60 12.94 17.71
C THR A 334 11.73 11.46 17.40
N ASN A 335 12.77 10.80 17.93
CA ASN A 335 12.50 9.50 18.50
C ASN A 335 11.54 9.77 19.66
N SER A 336 10.25 9.46 19.51
CA SER A 336 9.40 9.31 20.68
C SER A 336 9.84 8.03 21.39
N ASP A 337 9.88 8.06 22.72
CA ASP A 337 10.04 6.85 23.54
C ASP A 337 8.72 6.05 23.58
N GLU A 338 8.09 5.90 22.41
CA GLU A 338 6.77 5.30 22.25
C GLU A 338 6.88 3.77 22.26
N THR A 339 6.12 3.14 23.14
CA THR A 339 6.09 1.69 23.31
C THR A 339 4.75 1.14 22.83
N ILE A 340 4.76 0.18 21.90
CA ILE A 340 3.56 -0.57 21.52
C ILE A 340 3.25 -1.61 22.61
N LEU A 341 2.02 -1.56 23.14
CA LEU A 341 1.53 -2.42 24.21
C LEU A 341 0.90 -3.72 23.66
N GLY A 342 0.19 -3.56 22.54
CA GLY A 342 -0.45 -4.61 21.76
C GLY A 342 -1.08 -4.03 20.49
N VAL A 343 -1.56 -4.89 19.61
CA VAL A 343 -2.22 -4.52 18.36
C VAL A 343 -3.42 -5.44 18.08
N TYR A 344 -4.51 -4.89 17.57
CA TYR A 344 -5.57 -5.66 16.91
C TYR A 344 -5.57 -5.34 15.41
N MET A 345 -5.69 -6.36 14.56
CA MET A 345 -5.68 -6.23 13.11
C MET A 345 -6.91 -6.91 12.50
N PHE A 346 -7.69 -6.16 11.71
CA PHE A 346 -8.71 -6.73 10.83
C PHE A 346 -8.17 -6.77 9.39
N HIS A 347 -8.22 -7.94 8.76
CA HIS A 347 -7.50 -8.22 7.52
C HIS A 347 -8.43 -8.80 6.46
N ARG A 348 -8.37 -8.28 5.22
CA ARG A 348 -9.06 -8.87 4.08
C ARG A 348 -8.30 -10.12 3.61
N HIS A 349 -9.03 -11.11 3.11
CA HIS A 349 -8.44 -12.18 2.31
C HIS A 349 -7.60 -11.67 1.12
N GLY A 350 -6.68 -12.49 0.63
CA GLY A 350 -5.94 -12.23 -0.60
C GLY A 350 -6.74 -12.52 -1.88
N ASP A 351 -6.16 -12.24 -3.04
CA ASP A 351 -6.71 -12.54 -4.36
C ASP A 351 -7.25 -13.99 -4.51
N ARG A 352 -8.42 -14.08 -5.13
CA ARG A 352 -9.24 -15.30 -5.26
C ARG A 352 -9.85 -15.40 -6.65
N THR A 353 -10.41 -16.56 -6.99
CA THR A 353 -11.32 -16.71 -8.13
C THR A 353 -12.57 -15.82 -7.99
N ALA A 354 -13.27 -15.59 -9.10
CA ALA A 354 -14.41 -14.68 -9.15
C ALA A 354 -15.64 -15.25 -8.43
N LYS A 355 -16.40 -14.41 -7.72
CA LYS A 355 -17.65 -14.83 -7.04
C LYS A 355 -18.71 -15.33 -8.04
N ALA A 356 -18.67 -14.84 -9.28
CA ALA A 356 -19.54 -15.32 -10.38
C ALA A 356 -19.29 -16.79 -10.78
N THR A 357 -18.17 -17.38 -10.34
CA THR A 357 -17.79 -18.78 -10.60
C THR A 357 -17.55 -19.53 -9.28
N ALA A 358 -18.51 -19.45 -8.36
CA ALA A 358 -18.46 -20.11 -7.06
C ALA A 358 -18.25 -21.64 -7.15
N PRO A 359 -17.53 -22.27 -6.20
CA PRO A 359 -16.98 -21.66 -4.99
C PRO A 359 -15.73 -20.82 -5.24
N ALA A 360 -15.64 -19.68 -4.55
CA ALA A 360 -14.46 -18.83 -4.48
C ALA A 360 -13.28 -19.62 -3.86
N ASN A 361 -12.09 -19.48 -4.46
CA ASN A 361 -10.89 -20.19 -4.05
C ASN A 361 -9.71 -19.20 -3.99
N LEU A 362 -8.94 -19.21 -2.89
CA LEU A 362 -7.73 -18.40 -2.74
C LEU A 362 -6.69 -18.81 -3.78
N THR A 363 -6.10 -17.85 -4.51
CA THR A 363 -5.08 -18.16 -5.52
C THR A 363 -3.67 -18.19 -4.91
N THR A 364 -2.69 -18.67 -5.68
CA THR A 364 -1.26 -18.54 -5.34
C THR A 364 -0.80 -17.08 -5.24
N LEU A 365 -1.47 -16.14 -5.93
CA LEU A 365 -1.24 -14.71 -5.75
C LEU A 365 -1.77 -14.27 -4.38
N GLY A 366 -3.05 -14.52 -4.07
CA GLY A 366 -3.66 -14.13 -2.80
C GLY A 366 -2.97 -14.71 -1.58
N TYR A 367 -2.52 -15.96 -1.66
CA TYR A 367 -1.69 -16.58 -0.62
C TYR A 367 -0.35 -15.86 -0.44
N ARG A 368 0.27 -15.38 -1.52
CA ARG A 368 1.52 -14.61 -1.47
C ARG A 368 1.33 -13.19 -0.95
N GLU A 369 0.20 -12.56 -1.27
CA GLU A 369 -0.21 -11.24 -0.75
C GLU A 369 -0.31 -11.27 0.78
N VAL A 370 -1.13 -12.16 1.34
CA VAL A 370 -1.33 -12.26 2.80
C VAL A 370 -0.05 -12.71 3.53
N TYR A 371 0.75 -13.59 2.93
CA TYR A 371 2.07 -13.96 3.45
C TYR A 371 3.02 -12.74 3.53
N THR A 372 2.98 -11.87 2.52
CA THR A 372 3.80 -10.64 2.47
C THR A 372 3.34 -9.66 3.54
N SER A 373 2.03 -9.48 3.74
CA SER A 373 1.45 -8.66 4.80
C SER A 373 1.82 -9.19 6.20
N GLY A 374 1.70 -10.50 6.44
CA GLY A 374 2.14 -11.13 7.68
C GLY A 374 3.63 -10.96 7.94
N SER A 375 4.46 -11.04 6.88
CA SER A 375 5.90 -10.77 6.95
C SER A 375 6.22 -9.31 7.28
N TYR A 376 5.44 -8.35 6.77
CA TYR A 376 5.55 -6.94 7.17
C TYR A 376 5.24 -6.78 8.66
N TYR A 377 4.11 -7.30 9.13
CA TYR A 377 3.73 -7.16 10.54
C TYR A 377 4.66 -7.91 11.50
N ARG A 378 5.30 -9.00 11.07
CA ARG A 378 6.44 -9.60 11.80
C ARG A 378 7.59 -8.61 11.97
N ASN A 379 8.01 -7.98 10.87
CA ASN A 379 9.10 -7.01 10.86
C ASN A 379 8.77 -5.71 11.61
N ARG A 380 7.48 -5.33 11.69
CA ARG A 380 7.00 -4.15 12.42
C ARG A 380 6.87 -4.40 13.94
N TYR A 381 6.33 -5.55 14.34
CA TYR A 381 5.85 -5.79 15.73
C TYR A 381 6.49 -6.94 16.49
N VAL A 382 6.98 -7.99 15.81
CA VAL A 382 7.29 -9.29 16.46
C VAL A 382 8.79 -9.53 16.57
N ALA A 383 9.52 -9.35 15.47
CA ALA A 383 10.94 -9.68 15.40
C ALA A 383 11.77 -8.93 16.45
N SER A 384 12.86 -9.55 16.95
CA SER A 384 13.76 -8.94 17.94
C SER A 384 14.52 -7.71 17.42
N SER A 385 14.45 -7.43 16.13
CA SER A 385 14.95 -6.22 15.46
C SER A 385 13.85 -5.28 14.97
N ALA A 386 12.59 -5.51 15.36
CA ALA A 386 11.45 -4.73 14.89
C ALA A 386 11.47 -3.30 15.47
N PRO A 387 11.24 -2.24 14.66
CA PRO A 387 11.34 -0.86 15.12
C PRO A 387 10.20 -0.45 16.06
N PHE A 388 9.06 -1.15 16.00
CA PHE A 388 7.89 -0.96 16.85
C PHE A 388 7.54 -2.27 17.57
N GLN A 389 8.56 -3.00 18.07
CA GLN A 389 8.35 -4.29 18.72
C GLN A 389 7.37 -4.16 19.91
N ILE A 390 6.35 -5.02 19.93
CA ILE A 390 5.37 -5.03 21.03
C ILE A 390 6.07 -5.45 22.32
N SER A 391 5.93 -4.64 23.37
CA SER A 391 6.62 -4.82 24.66
C SER A 391 6.43 -6.24 25.20
N GLY A 392 7.52 -7.02 25.28
CA GLY A 392 7.49 -8.39 25.81
C GLY A 392 6.81 -9.44 24.93
N ILE A 393 6.64 -9.21 23.61
CA ILE A 393 6.26 -10.26 22.66
C ILE A 393 7.36 -11.33 22.57
N ASN A 394 6.96 -12.59 22.43
CA ASN A 394 7.89 -13.65 22.06
C ASN A 394 8.23 -13.52 20.55
N SER A 395 9.48 -13.19 20.22
CA SER A 395 9.92 -12.91 18.84
C SER A 395 10.00 -14.13 17.94
N ASP A 396 10.49 -15.26 18.46
CA ASP A 396 10.94 -16.38 17.63
C ASP A 396 9.96 -17.55 17.70
N LEU A 397 9.76 -18.13 18.89
CA LEU A 397 8.75 -19.15 19.16
C LEU A 397 7.43 -18.50 19.58
N VAL A 398 6.33 -18.81 18.88
CA VAL A 398 5.01 -18.29 19.18
C VAL A 398 4.52 -18.74 20.57
N LYS A 399 4.17 -17.77 21.42
CA LYS A 399 3.50 -18.03 22.69
C LYS A 399 2.00 -17.88 22.47
N GLN A 400 1.26 -18.99 22.42
CA GLN A 400 -0.18 -18.99 22.11
C GLN A 400 -1.02 -18.11 23.06
N SER A 401 -0.56 -17.82 24.28
CA SER A 401 -1.24 -16.87 25.18
C SER A 401 -1.09 -15.39 24.80
N GLN A 402 -0.31 -15.05 23.76
CA GLN A 402 -0.06 -13.68 23.31
C GLN A 402 -0.77 -13.35 21.99
N ILE A 403 -1.28 -14.35 21.28
CA ILE A 403 -1.92 -14.18 19.97
C ILE A 403 -3.29 -14.85 19.95
N SER A 404 -4.30 -14.10 19.49
CA SER A 404 -5.62 -14.61 19.15
C SER A 404 -5.85 -14.42 17.65
N VAL A 405 -6.39 -15.44 16.97
CA VAL A 405 -6.69 -15.40 15.54
C VAL A 405 -8.11 -15.87 15.32
N LEU A 406 -8.90 -15.07 14.59
CA LEU A 406 -10.29 -15.38 14.23
C LEU A 406 -10.49 -15.34 12.71
N SER A 407 -11.37 -16.19 12.21
CA SER A 407 -11.83 -16.18 10.81
C SER A 407 -13.27 -16.71 10.74
N PRO A 408 -14.11 -16.22 9.83
CA PRO A 408 -15.25 -16.96 9.31
C PRO A 408 -14.86 -18.38 8.85
N ALA A 409 -15.78 -19.32 9.00
CA ALA A 409 -15.67 -20.68 8.47
C ALA A 409 -15.85 -20.70 6.93
N ASP A 410 -14.81 -20.29 6.21
CA ASP A 410 -14.81 -20.06 4.76
C ASP A 410 -13.42 -20.34 4.18
N ASP A 411 -13.34 -21.13 3.11
CA ASP A 411 -12.08 -21.61 2.53
C ASP A 411 -11.13 -20.48 2.09
N VAL A 412 -11.64 -19.33 1.65
CA VAL A 412 -10.79 -18.21 1.18
C VAL A 412 -10.23 -17.45 2.39
N LEU A 413 -11.04 -17.28 3.43
CA LEU A 413 -10.67 -16.53 4.64
C LEU A 413 -9.77 -17.35 5.57
N GLU A 414 -10.05 -18.63 5.80
CA GLU A 414 -9.23 -19.50 6.64
C GLU A 414 -7.83 -19.72 6.01
N ASN A 415 -7.76 -20.03 4.71
CA ASN A 415 -6.47 -20.17 4.03
C ASN A 415 -5.70 -18.83 3.95
N SER A 416 -6.40 -17.69 3.94
CA SER A 416 -5.76 -16.37 4.03
C SER A 416 -5.14 -16.14 5.42
N ALA A 417 -5.87 -16.47 6.48
CA ALA A 417 -5.37 -16.41 7.84
C ALA A 417 -4.16 -17.33 8.05
N LEU A 418 -4.22 -18.58 7.55
CA LEU A 418 -3.10 -19.51 7.57
C LEU A 418 -1.86 -18.93 6.86
N GLY A 419 -2.03 -18.39 5.64
CA GLY A 419 -0.94 -17.80 4.85
C GLY A 419 -0.29 -16.60 5.53
N PHE A 420 -1.10 -15.70 6.13
CA PHE A 420 -0.63 -14.57 6.93
C PHE A 420 0.20 -15.00 8.13
N LEU A 421 -0.25 -16.04 8.85
CA LEU A 421 0.45 -16.53 10.04
C LEU A 421 1.83 -17.13 9.73
N GLN A 422 2.04 -17.70 8.54
CA GLN A 422 3.38 -18.16 8.13
C GLN A 422 4.36 -17.00 7.91
N GLY A 423 3.87 -15.81 7.53
CA GLY A 423 4.66 -14.59 7.49
C GLY A 423 4.91 -14.00 8.89
N LEU A 424 3.91 -14.06 9.77
CA LEU A 424 3.97 -13.51 11.13
C LEU A 424 4.92 -14.32 12.05
N TYR A 425 4.83 -15.64 11.98
CA TYR A 425 5.65 -16.61 12.72
C TYR A 425 6.15 -17.72 11.77
N PRO A 426 7.19 -17.44 10.96
CA PRO A 426 7.78 -18.40 10.04
C PRO A 426 8.43 -19.60 10.76
N PRO A 427 8.81 -20.66 10.02
CA PRO A 427 9.59 -21.76 10.56
C PRO A 427 10.88 -21.29 11.24
N VAL A 428 11.24 -21.95 12.35
CA VAL A 428 12.35 -21.55 13.22
C VAL A 428 13.63 -22.38 13.07
N GLY A 429 13.62 -23.36 12.15
CA GLY A 429 14.71 -24.29 11.90
C GLY A 429 14.94 -25.34 13.00
N ASP A 430 15.78 -26.32 12.71
CA ASP A 430 16.18 -27.40 13.64
C ASP A 430 16.66 -26.88 15.02
N SER A 431 17.22 -25.67 15.10
CA SER A 431 17.80 -25.12 16.34
C SER A 431 16.76 -24.72 17.40
N MET A 432 15.51 -24.43 17.00
CA MET A 432 14.42 -24.04 17.90
C MET A 432 13.15 -24.85 17.70
N GLY A 433 12.96 -25.49 16.54
CA GLY A 433 11.84 -26.39 16.24
C GLY A 433 12.01 -27.82 16.75
N THR A 434 13.10 -28.12 17.45
CA THR A 434 13.44 -29.46 17.97
C THR A 434 13.10 -29.61 19.44
N THR A 435 12.36 -30.68 19.78
CA THR A 435 12.07 -31.09 21.16
C THR A 435 12.86 -32.35 21.51
N GLU A 436 13.54 -32.35 22.67
CA GLU A 436 14.12 -33.56 23.25
C GLU A 436 13.04 -34.35 24.01
N LEU A 437 12.88 -35.64 23.68
CA LEU A 437 11.96 -36.55 24.34
C LEU A 437 12.63 -37.21 25.55
N GLY A 438 11.85 -37.63 26.55
CA GLY A 438 12.33 -38.23 27.81
C GLY A 438 13.09 -39.58 27.69
N ASN A 439 13.40 -40.03 26.47
CA ASN A 439 14.29 -41.15 26.17
C ASN A 439 15.67 -40.71 25.62
N GLY A 440 15.93 -39.40 25.52
CA GLY A 440 17.16 -38.84 24.93
C GLY A 440 17.20 -38.83 23.40
N SER A 441 16.05 -39.00 22.74
CA SER A 441 15.91 -38.80 21.28
C SER A 441 15.22 -37.47 20.97
N SER A 442 15.65 -36.80 19.90
CA SER A 442 15.10 -35.50 19.50
C SER A 442 14.15 -35.63 18.31
N VAL A 443 13.10 -34.80 18.28
CA VAL A 443 12.14 -34.71 17.18
C VAL A 443 11.94 -33.26 16.80
N THR A 444 12.18 -32.93 15.52
CA THR A 444 11.88 -31.62 14.93
C THR A 444 10.44 -31.56 14.42
N ALA A 445 9.77 -30.42 14.59
CA ALA A 445 8.52 -30.14 13.88
C ALA A 445 8.76 -30.13 12.35
N PRO A 446 7.83 -30.68 11.53
CA PRO A 446 7.96 -30.66 10.07
C PRO A 446 8.07 -29.26 9.46
N LEU A 447 8.40 -29.21 8.17
CA LEU A 447 8.52 -27.96 7.39
C LEU A 447 9.50 -26.95 8.02
N ASP A 448 10.71 -27.43 8.35
CA ASP A 448 11.82 -26.65 8.92
C ASP A 448 11.49 -25.98 10.28
N GLY A 449 10.77 -26.70 11.15
CA GLY A 449 10.33 -26.16 12.44
C GLY A 449 9.12 -25.22 12.31
N TYR A 450 8.13 -25.57 11.49
CA TYR A 450 6.92 -24.76 11.29
C TYR A 450 6.08 -24.65 12.58
N GLN A 451 5.49 -23.47 12.79
CA GLN A 451 4.82 -23.12 14.05
C GLN A 451 3.29 -23.25 13.92
N LEU A 452 2.68 -24.02 14.83
CA LEU A 452 1.23 -24.21 14.84
C LEU A 452 0.52 -23.15 15.70
N ILE A 453 -0.21 -22.28 15.01
CA ILE A 453 -1.08 -21.25 15.59
C ILE A 453 -2.53 -21.64 15.27
N PRO A 454 -3.40 -21.82 16.28
CA PRO A 454 -4.80 -22.13 16.05
C PRO A 454 -5.57 -20.90 15.54
N ILE A 455 -6.54 -21.12 14.66
CA ILE A 455 -7.54 -20.13 14.24
C ILE A 455 -8.86 -20.51 14.90
N GLY A 456 -9.51 -19.55 15.57
CA GLY A 456 -10.90 -19.68 16.02
C GLY A 456 -11.84 -19.44 14.85
N LEU A 457 -12.57 -20.48 14.44
CA LEU A 457 -13.55 -20.37 13.38
C LEU A 457 -14.90 -19.88 13.93
N VAL A 458 -15.44 -18.84 13.29
CA VAL A 458 -16.75 -18.27 13.58
C VAL A 458 -17.74 -18.76 12.51
N ASP A 459 -18.84 -19.38 12.92
CA ASP A 459 -19.91 -19.78 12.00
C ASP A 459 -20.76 -18.56 11.62
N THR A 460 -20.46 -17.99 10.45
CA THR A 460 -21.23 -16.90 9.82
C THR A 460 -22.16 -17.40 8.72
N GLY A 461 -22.37 -18.72 8.62
CA GLY A 461 -22.90 -19.39 7.44
C GLY A 461 -21.83 -19.62 6.38
N SER A 462 -21.85 -20.81 5.76
CA SER A 462 -20.90 -21.21 4.72
C SER A 462 -20.97 -20.33 3.47
N GLY A 463 -19.82 -19.95 2.90
CA GLY A 463 -19.75 -19.17 1.66
C GLY A 463 -19.81 -17.66 1.89
N SER A 464 -19.13 -17.15 2.92
CA SER A 464 -18.96 -15.70 3.11
C SER A 464 -18.23 -15.05 1.94
N GLU A 465 -17.22 -15.70 1.33
CA GLU A 465 -16.60 -15.22 0.10
C GLU A 465 -17.29 -15.66 -1.20
N ASP A 466 -18.30 -16.53 -1.16
CA ASP A 466 -19.21 -16.74 -2.30
C ASP A 466 -20.29 -15.64 -2.39
N SER A 467 -20.77 -15.15 -1.24
CA SER A 467 -21.77 -14.11 -1.15
C SER A 467 -21.26 -12.79 -1.74
N SER A 468 -22.04 -12.16 -2.63
CA SER A 468 -21.70 -10.86 -3.24
C SER A 468 -21.97 -9.66 -2.32
N TRP A 469 -22.63 -9.87 -1.18
CA TRP A 469 -22.94 -8.80 -0.22
C TRP A 469 -23.17 -9.29 1.22
N LEU A 470 -23.97 -10.34 1.45
CA LEU A 470 -24.31 -10.86 2.79
C LEU A 470 -23.18 -11.70 3.41
N GLN A 471 -21.96 -11.17 3.42
CA GLN A 471 -20.73 -11.87 3.83
C GLN A 471 -20.56 -11.89 5.35
N SER A 472 -21.21 -10.95 6.07
CA SER A 472 -21.04 -10.74 7.52
C SER A 472 -22.30 -10.22 8.23
N ALA A 473 -23.47 -10.29 7.58
CA ALA A 473 -24.78 -9.88 8.14
C ALA A 473 -25.79 -11.04 8.19
N GLN A 474 -25.34 -12.28 7.93
CA GLN A 474 -26.19 -13.47 8.01
C GLN A 474 -26.74 -13.62 9.45
N GLY A 475 -27.95 -14.16 9.58
CA GLY A 475 -28.64 -14.25 10.86
C GLY A 475 -29.25 -12.94 11.39
N CYS A 476 -28.96 -11.76 10.81
CA CYS A 476 -29.53 -10.48 11.26
C CYS A 476 -30.63 -9.97 10.31
N ALA A 477 -31.90 -10.21 10.67
CA ALA A 477 -33.05 -9.87 9.80
C ALA A 477 -33.22 -8.36 9.57
N LYS A 478 -33.08 -7.53 10.62
CA LYS A 478 -33.18 -6.07 10.46
C LYS A 478 -32.01 -5.47 9.66
N ALA A 479 -30.78 -5.99 9.76
CA ALA A 479 -29.67 -5.56 8.92
C ALA A 479 -29.90 -5.92 7.45
N THR A 480 -30.39 -7.13 7.18
CA THR A 480 -30.82 -7.56 5.84
C THR A 480 -31.91 -6.63 5.28
N SER A 481 -32.91 -6.27 6.08
CA SER A 481 -33.99 -5.34 5.71
C SER A 481 -33.47 -3.92 5.43
N SER A 482 -32.66 -3.37 6.35
CA SER A 482 -31.98 -2.07 6.23
C SER A 482 -31.17 -2.00 4.94
N SER A 483 -30.30 -2.97 4.69
CA SER A 483 -29.48 -3.02 3.47
C SER A 483 -30.34 -3.14 2.20
N ASN A 484 -31.39 -3.98 2.21
CA ASN A 484 -32.34 -4.07 1.09
C ASN A 484 -33.07 -2.75 0.79
N ASN A 485 -33.27 -1.86 1.77
CA ASN A 485 -33.83 -0.52 1.52
C ASN A 485 -32.92 0.35 0.63
N TYR A 486 -31.63 0.01 0.44
CA TYR A 486 -30.77 0.66 -0.54
C TYR A 486 -31.38 0.59 -1.95
N PHE A 487 -31.92 -0.57 -2.34
CA PHE A 487 -32.56 -0.79 -3.65
C PHE A 487 -33.84 0.05 -3.85
N LEU A 488 -34.41 0.61 -2.77
CA LEU A 488 -35.56 1.51 -2.78
C LEU A 488 -35.15 3.00 -2.71
N SER A 489 -33.85 3.30 -2.56
CA SER A 489 -33.34 4.66 -2.47
C SER A 489 -33.29 5.38 -3.83
N GLN A 490 -33.51 6.69 -3.83
CA GLN A 490 -33.42 7.50 -5.05
C GLN A 490 -32.02 7.40 -5.68
N GLN A 491 -30.95 7.41 -4.88
CA GLN A 491 -29.57 7.26 -5.36
C GLN A 491 -29.36 5.96 -6.14
N TYR A 492 -29.88 4.83 -5.64
CA TYR A 492 -29.79 3.56 -6.36
C TYR A 492 -30.61 3.58 -7.65
N GLN A 493 -31.83 4.12 -7.63
CA GLN A 493 -32.70 4.19 -8.80
C GLN A 493 -32.12 5.11 -9.90
N ASP A 494 -31.54 6.25 -9.52
CA ASP A 494 -30.85 7.17 -10.42
C ASP A 494 -29.62 6.51 -11.07
N LEU A 495 -28.80 5.81 -10.28
CA LEU A 495 -27.62 5.08 -10.79
C LEU A 495 -28.02 3.89 -11.68
N LEU A 496 -29.05 3.13 -11.31
CA LEU A 496 -29.59 2.03 -12.12
C LEU A 496 -30.08 2.53 -13.48
N ALA A 497 -30.88 3.59 -13.50
CA ALA A 497 -31.42 4.15 -14.74
C ALA A 497 -30.33 4.80 -15.62
N SER A 498 -29.37 5.51 -15.02
CA SER A 498 -28.34 6.25 -15.77
C SER A 498 -27.16 5.40 -16.26
N THR A 499 -26.99 4.17 -15.75
CA THR A 499 -25.87 3.29 -16.12
C THR A 499 -26.26 2.04 -16.93
N GLN A 500 -27.54 1.85 -17.25
CA GLN A 500 -28.01 0.69 -18.02
C GLN A 500 -27.25 0.52 -19.36
N ASP A 501 -27.15 1.59 -20.14
CA ASP A 501 -26.41 1.61 -21.42
C ASP A 501 -24.89 1.43 -21.25
N PHE A 502 -24.34 1.66 -20.05
CA PHE A 502 -22.93 1.41 -19.74
C PHE A 502 -22.68 -0.08 -19.46
N TYR A 503 -23.54 -0.74 -18.68
CA TYR A 503 -23.39 -2.16 -18.38
C TYR A 503 -23.62 -3.07 -19.59
N GLY A 504 -24.58 -2.74 -20.47
CA GLY A 504 -24.82 -3.50 -21.70
C GLY A 504 -23.59 -3.60 -22.61
N GLN A 505 -22.69 -2.61 -22.60
CA GLN A 505 -21.45 -2.63 -23.38
C GLN A 505 -20.43 -3.69 -22.92
N PHE A 506 -20.67 -4.41 -21.83
CA PHE A 506 -19.80 -5.49 -21.35
C PHE A 506 -20.34 -6.90 -21.65
N GLU A 507 -21.54 -7.03 -22.26
CA GLU A 507 -22.11 -8.32 -22.67
C GLU A 507 -21.08 -9.25 -23.35
N PRO A 508 -20.26 -8.82 -24.32
CA PRO A 508 -19.36 -9.73 -25.05
C PRO A 508 -18.21 -10.30 -24.19
N VAL A 509 -17.99 -9.79 -22.98
CA VAL A 509 -16.93 -10.23 -22.06
C VAL A 509 -17.45 -10.89 -20.78
N VAL A 510 -18.77 -10.90 -20.53
CA VAL A 510 -19.37 -11.55 -19.34
C VAL A 510 -20.61 -12.43 -19.61
N ASN A 511 -21.05 -12.59 -20.86
CA ASN A 511 -22.20 -13.42 -21.25
C ASN A 511 -22.11 -14.92 -20.87
N GLY A 512 -20.94 -15.42 -20.46
CA GLY A 512 -20.77 -16.74 -19.86
C GLY A 512 -21.20 -16.82 -18.38
N SER A 513 -21.63 -15.72 -17.76
CA SER A 513 -21.93 -15.63 -16.33
C SER A 513 -23.10 -14.70 -15.95
N PHE A 514 -23.65 -13.94 -16.90
CA PHE A 514 -24.79 -13.04 -16.69
C PHE A 514 -25.67 -12.99 -17.94
N ASP A 515 -27.00 -13.00 -17.76
CA ASP A 515 -27.95 -12.69 -18.83
C ASP A 515 -27.97 -11.18 -19.14
N GLU A 516 -28.42 -10.76 -20.34
CA GLU A 516 -28.53 -9.34 -20.72
C GLU A 516 -29.33 -8.51 -19.69
N SER A 517 -30.39 -9.10 -19.13
CA SER A 517 -31.22 -8.45 -18.10
C SER A 517 -30.53 -8.26 -16.74
N GLU A 518 -29.40 -8.91 -16.53
CA GLU A 518 -28.56 -8.83 -15.33
C GLU A 518 -27.39 -7.84 -15.47
N LEU A 519 -27.12 -7.36 -16.69
CA LEU A 519 -26.12 -6.34 -16.99
C LEU A 519 -26.63 -4.96 -16.60
N ASN A 520 -26.63 -4.68 -15.29
CA ASN A 520 -27.06 -3.40 -14.73
C ASN A 520 -26.47 -3.16 -13.33
N PHE A 521 -26.72 -1.97 -12.77
CA PHE A 521 -26.18 -1.52 -11.48
C PHE A 521 -26.52 -2.44 -10.28
N LYS A 522 -27.58 -3.27 -10.35
CA LYS A 522 -27.90 -4.27 -9.32
C LYS A 522 -26.77 -5.30 -9.14
N ASN A 523 -25.99 -5.56 -10.18
CA ASN A 523 -24.88 -6.52 -10.19
C ASN A 523 -23.51 -5.83 -10.32
N ALA A 524 -23.42 -4.52 -10.04
CA ALA A 524 -22.24 -3.69 -10.26
C ALA A 524 -20.94 -4.34 -9.71
N TYR A 525 -20.96 -4.77 -8.45
CA TYR A 525 -19.80 -5.44 -7.85
C TYR A 525 -19.48 -6.79 -8.49
N THR A 526 -20.45 -7.67 -8.73
CA THR A 526 -20.19 -9.02 -9.28
C THR A 526 -19.67 -8.96 -10.72
N ILE A 527 -20.14 -7.99 -11.52
CA ILE A 527 -19.64 -7.73 -12.87
C ILE A 527 -18.20 -7.17 -12.82
N TYR A 528 -17.94 -6.22 -11.91
CA TYR A 528 -16.57 -5.72 -11.67
C TYR A 528 -15.63 -6.83 -11.20
N ASP A 529 -16.03 -7.67 -10.25
CA ASP A 529 -15.23 -8.76 -9.67
C ASP A 529 -14.81 -9.78 -10.73
N LEU A 530 -15.75 -10.25 -11.56
CA LEU A 530 -15.46 -11.16 -12.67
C LEU A 530 -14.45 -10.55 -13.65
N ILE A 531 -14.64 -9.29 -14.04
CA ILE A 531 -13.74 -8.60 -14.98
C ILE A 531 -12.38 -8.31 -14.32
N ASN A 532 -12.33 -8.00 -13.02
CA ASN A 532 -11.11 -7.78 -12.25
C ASN A 532 -10.27 -9.06 -12.17
N VAL A 533 -10.86 -10.18 -11.75
CA VAL A 533 -10.19 -11.49 -11.71
C VAL A 533 -9.75 -11.93 -13.12
N ALA A 534 -10.56 -11.66 -14.16
CA ALA A 534 -10.15 -11.92 -15.55
C ALA A 534 -8.92 -11.10 -15.96
N ARG A 535 -8.83 -9.81 -15.60
CA ARG A 535 -7.64 -8.97 -15.89
C ARG A 535 -6.37 -9.43 -15.15
N ILE A 536 -6.51 -10.07 -13.99
CA ILE A 536 -5.37 -10.57 -13.20
C ILE A 536 -4.89 -11.92 -13.73
N HIS A 537 -5.80 -12.87 -13.98
CA HIS A 537 -5.45 -14.28 -14.19
C HIS A 537 -5.59 -14.78 -15.63
N ASN A 538 -6.46 -14.18 -16.46
CA ASN A 538 -6.74 -14.70 -17.79
C ASN A 538 -5.80 -14.07 -18.83
N SER A 539 -4.69 -14.77 -19.12
CA SER A 539 -3.70 -14.36 -20.11
C SER A 539 -4.18 -14.32 -21.57
N THR A 540 -5.40 -14.78 -21.87
CA THR A 540 -6.05 -14.61 -23.19
C THR A 540 -7.17 -13.57 -23.18
N PHE A 541 -7.38 -12.86 -22.06
CA PHE A 541 -8.25 -11.70 -21.98
C PHE A 541 -7.55 -10.51 -22.63
N ASP A 542 -7.82 -10.30 -23.92
CA ASP A 542 -7.51 -9.06 -24.65
C ASP A 542 -8.80 -8.23 -24.81
N PRO A 543 -9.11 -7.34 -23.85
CA PRO A 543 -10.34 -6.57 -23.87
C PRO A 543 -10.10 -5.14 -24.38
N ASN A 544 -9.02 -4.85 -25.11
CA ASN A 544 -8.55 -3.47 -25.29
C ASN A 544 -9.57 -2.52 -25.97
N ASP A 545 -10.53 -3.05 -26.75
CA ASP A 545 -11.65 -2.29 -27.33
C ASP A 545 -12.91 -2.21 -26.43
N ILE A 546 -13.00 -3.03 -25.36
CA ILE A 546 -14.19 -3.19 -24.50
C ILE A 546 -13.92 -2.78 -23.05
N VAL A 547 -12.93 -3.38 -22.38
CA VAL A 547 -12.53 -3.02 -21.00
C VAL A 547 -11.31 -2.12 -21.05
N THR A 548 -11.48 -0.92 -21.60
CA THR A 548 -10.52 0.17 -21.49
C THR A 548 -10.32 0.56 -20.03
N ASP A 549 -9.18 1.18 -19.67
CA ASP A 549 -8.94 1.58 -18.27
C ASP A 549 -9.99 2.56 -17.74
N ASP A 550 -10.47 3.51 -18.56
CA ASP A 550 -11.57 4.43 -18.19
C ASP A 550 -12.86 3.66 -17.87
N ARG A 551 -13.22 2.67 -18.70
CA ARG A 551 -14.40 1.82 -18.50
C ARG A 551 -14.25 0.89 -17.30
N PHE A 552 -13.05 0.41 -17.01
CA PHE A 552 -12.75 -0.37 -15.82
C PHE A 552 -12.81 0.47 -14.55
N PHE A 553 -12.26 1.69 -14.58
CA PHE A 553 -12.35 2.65 -13.48
C PHE A 553 -13.81 3.04 -13.20
N GLN A 554 -14.64 3.21 -14.24
CA GLN A 554 -16.07 3.44 -14.08
C GLN A 554 -16.82 2.23 -13.51
N LEU A 555 -16.51 1.00 -13.96
CA LEU A 555 -17.03 -0.24 -13.33
C LEU A 555 -16.69 -0.30 -11.84
N ARG A 556 -15.42 -0.03 -11.51
CA ARG A 556 -14.91 0.01 -10.14
C ARG A 556 -15.66 1.05 -9.29
N THR A 557 -15.74 2.29 -9.77
CA THR A 557 -16.45 3.40 -9.10
C THR A 557 -17.92 3.08 -8.80
N LEU A 558 -18.59 2.37 -9.73
CA LEU A 558 -19.98 1.95 -9.55
C LEU A 558 -20.09 0.77 -8.57
N ALA A 559 -19.18 -0.20 -8.61
CA ALA A 559 -19.09 -1.27 -7.63
C ALA A 559 -18.86 -0.71 -6.21
N ASP A 560 -17.93 0.23 -6.05
CA ASP A 560 -17.66 0.94 -4.79
C ASP A 560 -18.93 1.65 -4.28
N SER A 561 -19.59 2.46 -5.12
CA SER A 561 -20.83 3.16 -4.74
C SER A 561 -21.98 2.22 -4.41
N GLN A 562 -22.03 1.02 -5.00
CA GLN A 562 -23.03 0.01 -4.70
C GLN A 562 -22.77 -0.63 -3.33
N GLN A 563 -21.54 -1.13 -3.12
CA GLN A 563 -21.18 -1.83 -1.88
C GLN A 563 -21.21 -0.88 -0.68
N TRP A 564 -20.82 0.40 -0.84
CA TRP A 564 -20.97 1.39 0.23
C TRP A 564 -22.43 1.61 0.63
N GLY A 565 -23.34 1.79 -0.35
CA GLY A 565 -24.77 2.01 -0.06
C GLY A 565 -25.46 0.80 0.58
N LEU A 566 -24.96 -0.41 0.32
CA LEU A 566 -25.37 -1.63 0.97
C LEU A 566 -24.78 -1.76 2.39
N ALA A 567 -23.53 -1.34 2.61
CA ALA A 567 -22.78 -1.50 3.86
C ALA A 567 -23.02 -0.42 4.92
N TYR A 568 -23.27 0.83 4.52
CA TYR A 568 -23.42 1.94 5.45
C TYR A 568 -24.40 3.02 4.97
N ASN A 569 -25.19 3.54 5.90
CA ASN A 569 -26.04 4.71 5.71
C ASN A 569 -26.15 5.45 7.05
N SER A 570 -25.75 6.72 7.09
CA SER A 570 -25.79 7.53 8.32
C SER A 570 -27.20 7.85 8.84
N SER A 571 -28.25 7.49 8.10
CA SER A 571 -29.66 7.59 8.52
C SER A 571 -30.32 6.23 8.80
N ASP A 572 -29.62 5.12 8.57
CA ASP A 572 -30.11 3.73 8.71
C ASP A 572 -28.89 2.80 8.81
N ASP A 573 -28.21 2.89 9.95
CA ASP A 573 -26.92 2.29 10.26
C ASP A 573 -26.99 0.78 10.53
N MET A 574 -28.19 0.23 10.76
CA MET A 574 -28.42 -1.19 11.07
C MET A 574 -27.84 -2.15 10.01
N ARG A 575 -27.71 -1.73 8.75
CA ARG A 575 -27.00 -2.47 7.70
C ARG A 575 -25.51 -2.72 8.00
N ALA A 576 -24.89 -1.85 8.79
CA ALA A 576 -23.50 -1.89 9.19
C ALA A 576 -23.24 -2.81 10.41
N VAL A 577 -24.18 -3.72 10.75
CA VAL A 577 -24.09 -4.64 11.89
C VAL A 577 -22.76 -5.38 11.99
N ALA A 578 -22.14 -5.72 10.86
CA ALA A 578 -20.83 -6.35 10.81
C ALA A 578 -19.73 -5.47 11.44
N GLY A 579 -19.75 -4.16 11.15
CA GLY A 579 -18.85 -3.18 11.75
C GLY A 579 -19.18 -2.90 13.23
N MET A 580 -20.45 -3.03 13.63
CA MET A 580 -20.89 -2.93 15.03
C MET A 580 -20.45 -4.13 15.88
N THR A 581 -20.45 -5.34 15.32
CA THR A 581 -19.89 -6.54 15.95
C THR A 581 -18.37 -6.44 16.01
N LEU A 582 -17.69 -6.12 14.90
CA LEU A 582 -16.24 -5.95 14.87
C LEU A 582 -15.75 -4.87 15.86
N ALA A 583 -16.51 -3.78 16.03
CA ALA A 583 -16.17 -2.78 17.03
C ALA A 583 -16.24 -3.28 18.47
N ALA A 584 -17.10 -4.27 18.76
CA ALA A 584 -17.07 -4.95 20.05
C ALA A 584 -15.84 -5.85 20.18
N GLU A 585 -15.53 -6.65 19.16
CA GLU A 585 -14.39 -7.59 19.16
C GLU A 585 -13.03 -6.86 19.28
N ILE A 586 -12.87 -5.72 18.59
CA ILE A 586 -11.72 -4.82 18.75
C ILE A 586 -11.65 -4.31 20.19
N LEU A 587 -12.77 -3.79 20.73
CA LEU A 587 -12.79 -3.16 22.04
C LEU A 587 -12.53 -4.16 23.17
N GLU A 588 -13.13 -5.36 23.08
CA GLU A 588 -12.92 -6.48 24.00
C GLU A 588 -11.45 -6.90 24.02
N PHE A 589 -10.83 -7.18 22.86
CA PHE A 589 -9.43 -7.60 22.80
C PHE A 589 -8.45 -6.53 23.31
N LEU A 590 -8.69 -5.25 22.99
CA LEU A 590 -7.83 -4.16 23.46
C LEU A 590 -8.03 -3.87 24.95
N ASN A 591 -9.26 -4.00 25.47
CA ASN A 591 -9.54 -3.90 26.91
C ASN A 591 -8.88 -5.06 27.68
N ASP A 592 -9.02 -6.30 27.20
CA ASP A 592 -8.32 -7.47 27.72
C ASP A 592 -6.82 -7.24 27.80
N THR A 593 -6.23 -6.68 26.73
CA THR A 593 -4.79 -6.35 26.66
C THR A 593 -4.38 -5.33 27.74
N ILE A 594 -5.27 -4.43 28.16
CA ILE A 594 -5.03 -3.46 29.24
C ILE A 594 -5.23 -4.13 30.61
N GLU A 595 -6.37 -4.79 30.85
CA GLU A 595 -6.69 -5.44 32.13
C GLU A 595 -5.68 -6.54 32.49
N ASN A 596 -5.25 -7.34 31.50
CA ASN A 596 -4.28 -8.41 31.69
C ASN A 596 -2.80 -7.97 31.57
N GLN A 597 -2.56 -6.65 31.49
CA GLN A 597 -1.22 -6.03 31.43
C GLN A 597 -0.34 -6.63 30.32
N GLY A 598 -0.94 -6.80 29.15
CA GLY A 598 -0.28 -7.32 27.97
C GLY A 598 0.15 -8.78 28.08
N GLN A 599 -0.64 -9.66 28.69
CA GLN A 599 -0.57 -11.08 28.33
C GLN A 599 -1.09 -11.30 26.92
N SER A 600 -2.26 -10.75 26.58
CA SER A 600 -2.72 -10.60 25.19
C SER A 600 -1.85 -9.55 24.48
N LYS A 601 -1.53 -9.75 23.18
CA LYS A 601 -0.66 -8.83 22.43
C LYS A 601 -1.02 -8.62 20.98
N ILE A 602 -1.44 -9.67 20.27
CA ILE A 602 -1.77 -9.61 18.85
C ILE A 602 -3.16 -10.24 18.65
N GLY A 603 -4.13 -9.42 18.27
CA GLY A 603 -5.41 -9.87 17.73
C GLY A 603 -5.32 -9.83 16.21
N VAL A 604 -5.71 -10.91 15.54
CA VAL A 604 -5.85 -10.95 14.07
C VAL A 604 -7.21 -11.51 13.73
N GLN A 605 -8.01 -10.79 12.95
CA GLN A 605 -9.31 -11.28 12.50
C GLN A 605 -9.43 -11.09 10.99
N PHE A 606 -9.71 -12.19 10.28
CA PHE A 606 -9.98 -12.16 8.85
C PHE A 606 -11.46 -11.91 8.59
N GLY A 607 -11.77 -11.22 7.50
CA GLY A 607 -13.17 -11.03 7.10
C GLY A 607 -13.38 -10.29 5.79
N SER A 608 -14.65 -10.01 5.52
CA SER A 608 -15.12 -9.38 4.29
C SER A 608 -14.69 -7.93 4.16
N TYR A 609 -14.58 -7.47 2.91
CA TYR A 609 -14.49 -6.03 2.60
C TYR A 609 -15.75 -5.27 3.07
N GLY A 610 -16.91 -5.94 3.16
CA GLY A 610 -18.16 -5.36 3.66
C GLY A 610 -18.08 -4.95 5.13
N THR A 611 -17.37 -5.73 5.96
CA THR A 611 -17.11 -5.39 7.37
C THR A 611 -16.23 -4.16 7.50
N PHE A 612 -15.18 -4.02 6.68
CA PHE A 612 -14.37 -2.79 6.62
C PHE A 612 -15.24 -1.57 6.29
N MET A 613 -16.02 -1.62 5.19
CA MET A 613 -16.87 -0.49 4.78
C MET A 613 -17.93 -0.13 5.82
N SER A 614 -18.50 -1.14 6.50
CA SER A 614 -19.40 -0.96 7.63
C SER A 614 -18.72 -0.20 8.78
N PHE A 615 -17.53 -0.65 9.19
CA PHE A 615 -16.76 0.01 10.24
C PHE A 615 -16.31 1.42 9.85
N PHE A 616 -15.88 1.64 8.60
CA PHE A 616 -15.41 2.93 8.12
C PHE A 616 -16.47 4.02 8.22
N GLY A 617 -17.72 3.73 7.85
CA GLY A 617 -18.82 4.68 7.98
C GLY A 617 -19.22 4.94 9.44
N LEU A 618 -19.21 3.91 10.30
CA LEU A 618 -19.47 4.07 11.74
C LEU A 618 -18.38 4.91 12.42
N ALA A 619 -17.11 4.65 12.09
CA ALA A 619 -15.95 5.42 12.56
C ALA A 619 -15.76 6.78 11.87
N GLN A 620 -16.63 7.14 10.90
CA GLN A 620 -16.64 8.40 10.16
C GLN A 620 -15.36 8.68 9.35
N LEU A 621 -14.65 7.62 8.93
CA LEU A 621 -13.38 7.71 8.21
C LEU A 621 -13.53 8.28 6.79
N GLU A 622 -14.73 8.20 6.21
CA GLU A 622 -15.06 8.79 4.91
C GLU A 622 -15.05 10.33 4.90
N LYS A 623 -14.91 10.95 6.08
CA LYS A 623 -14.71 12.39 6.29
C LYS A 623 -13.22 12.77 6.36
N ALA A 624 -12.36 11.82 6.72
CA ALA A 624 -10.90 11.98 6.71
C ALA A 624 -10.33 11.76 5.31
N ASN A 625 -10.81 10.74 4.59
CA ASN A 625 -10.53 10.53 3.17
C ASN A 625 -11.77 9.94 2.46
N PRO A 626 -12.30 10.53 1.37
CA PRO A 626 -13.38 9.92 0.58
C PRO A 626 -13.07 8.50 0.07
N ASP A 627 -11.80 8.12 -0.09
CA ASP A 627 -11.40 6.79 -0.58
C ASP A 627 -11.86 5.63 0.34
N PHE A 628 -12.15 5.90 1.62
CA PHE A 628 -12.78 4.94 2.53
C PHE A 628 -14.19 4.48 2.08
N LYS A 629 -14.75 5.06 1.02
CA LYS A 629 -15.98 4.58 0.36
C LYS A 629 -15.72 3.51 -0.71
N GLY A 630 -14.46 3.27 -1.06
CA GLY A 630 -14.06 2.17 -1.92
C GLY A 630 -14.11 0.84 -1.17
N VAL A 631 -14.32 -0.25 -1.92
CA VAL A 631 -14.08 -1.63 -1.47
C VAL A 631 -12.58 -1.82 -1.20
N PRO A 632 -12.13 -2.16 0.01
CA PRO A 632 -10.71 -2.44 0.25
C PRO A 632 -10.17 -3.53 -0.68
N ASP A 633 -9.00 -3.29 -1.29
CA ASP A 633 -8.36 -4.20 -2.23
C ASP A 633 -7.84 -5.48 -1.55
N TYR A 634 -7.41 -6.47 -2.32
CA TYR A 634 -6.97 -7.75 -1.77
C TYR A 634 -5.80 -7.61 -0.78
N ALA A 635 -5.84 -8.41 0.29
CA ALA A 635 -4.92 -8.35 1.43
C ALA A 635 -4.82 -6.99 2.15
N SER A 636 -5.79 -6.07 1.97
CA SER A 636 -5.92 -4.86 2.79
C SER A 636 -6.00 -5.18 4.28
N ALA A 637 -5.46 -4.28 5.12
CA ALA A 637 -5.44 -4.45 6.56
C ALA A 637 -5.73 -3.12 7.27
N MET A 638 -6.53 -3.16 8.34
CA MET A 638 -6.66 -2.06 9.29
C MET A 638 -6.20 -2.51 10.68
N SER A 639 -5.41 -1.67 11.36
CA SER A 639 -4.78 -2.02 12.62
C SER A 639 -4.95 -0.93 13.68
N PHE A 640 -5.26 -1.36 14.90
CA PHE A 640 -5.40 -0.54 16.09
C PHE A 640 -4.23 -0.85 17.01
N GLU A 641 -3.24 0.05 17.05
CA GLU A 641 -2.09 -0.06 17.96
C GLU A 641 -2.45 0.58 19.31
N LEU A 642 -2.29 -0.15 20.41
CA LEU A 642 -2.22 0.44 21.75
C LEU A 642 -0.81 0.96 21.98
N VAL A 643 -0.68 2.25 22.25
CA VAL A 643 0.62 2.92 22.38
C VAL A 643 0.68 3.74 23.66
N THR A 644 1.87 3.83 24.25
CA THR A 644 2.16 4.78 25.35
C THR A 644 3.45 5.53 25.07
N ASN A 645 3.53 6.79 25.52
CA ASN A 645 4.73 7.62 25.42
C ASN A 645 5.70 7.40 26.61
N GLN A 646 5.46 6.38 27.44
CA GLN A 646 6.31 6.04 28.58
C GLN A 646 7.34 4.96 28.22
N THR A 647 8.60 5.17 28.59
CA THR A 647 9.65 4.15 28.51
C THR A 647 9.42 3.06 29.55
N LEU A 648 8.81 1.93 29.14
CA LEU A 648 8.53 0.82 30.05
C LEU A 648 9.81 0.05 30.43
N SER A 649 9.87 -0.36 31.69
CA SER A 649 10.84 -1.35 32.17
C SER A 649 10.26 -2.77 32.02
N ALA A 650 11.14 -3.78 32.07
CA ALA A 650 10.70 -5.17 31.99
C ALA A 650 9.73 -5.52 33.14
N GLY A 651 8.47 -5.79 32.80
CA GLY A 651 7.40 -6.09 33.77
C GLY A 651 6.66 -4.89 34.36
N THR A 652 6.81 -3.68 33.81
CA THR A 652 5.98 -2.51 34.18
C THR A 652 4.92 -2.24 33.12
N TRP A 653 3.71 -1.86 33.55
CA TRP A 653 2.60 -1.43 32.70
C TRP A 653 2.30 0.06 32.95
N PRO A 654 1.91 0.87 31.94
CA PRO A 654 1.51 2.26 32.14
C PRO A 654 0.17 2.37 32.88
N ALA A 655 -0.16 3.57 33.38
CA ALA A 655 -1.52 3.87 33.82
C ALA A 655 -2.45 4.02 32.61
N GLU A 656 -3.74 3.73 32.77
CA GLU A 656 -4.72 3.76 31.67
C GLU A 656 -4.86 5.14 31.01
N GLU A 657 -4.67 6.22 31.79
CA GLU A 657 -4.62 7.61 31.33
C GLU A 657 -3.41 7.94 30.44
N ASP A 658 -2.35 7.12 30.47
CA ASP A 658 -1.16 7.19 29.61
C ASP A 658 -1.25 6.26 28.37
N ILE A 659 -2.39 5.61 28.14
CA ILE A 659 -2.64 4.72 27.00
C ILE A 659 -3.43 5.45 25.91
N TYR A 660 -2.95 5.32 24.68
CA TYR A 660 -3.55 5.89 23.48
C TYR A 660 -3.78 4.79 22.44
N VAL A 661 -4.73 5.02 21.53
CA VAL A 661 -4.96 4.20 20.35
C VAL A 661 -4.57 4.97 19.10
N ARG A 662 -3.80 4.31 18.23
CA ARG A 662 -3.53 4.76 16.86
C ARG A 662 -4.20 3.82 15.87
N PHE A 663 -4.90 4.39 14.89
CA PHE A 663 -5.50 3.65 13.79
C PHE A 663 -4.69 3.82 12.52
N LEU A 664 -4.42 2.70 11.85
CA LEU A 664 -3.75 2.67 10.55
C LEU A 664 -4.58 1.83 9.58
N PHE A 665 -4.57 2.22 8.31
CA PHE A 665 -5.16 1.44 7.22
C PHE A 665 -4.15 1.31 6.07
N HIS A 666 -4.08 0.12 5.51
CA HIS A 666 -3.41 -0.16 4.25
C HIS A 666 -4.40 -0.77 3.26
N ASN A 667 -4.54 -0.13 2.10
CA ASN A 667 -5.35 -0.62 1.00
C ASN A 667 -4.46 -1.41 0.02
N GLY A 668 -4.72 -2.70 -0.12
CA GLY A 668 -3.84 -3.65 -0.83
C GLY A 668 -2.83 -4.34 0.08
N THR A 669 -1.85 -5.03 -0.50
CA THR A 669 -0.84 -5.83 0.25
C THR A 669 0.15 -4.96 1.02
N THR A 670 0.10 -5.03 2.35
CA THR A 670 1.08 -4.36 3.22
C THR A 670 2.49 -4.91 3.02
N SER A 671 3.50 -4.04 2.91
CA SER A 671 4.90 -4.43 2.70
C SER A 671 5.89 -3.35 3.16
N ASN A 672 7.19 -3.69 3.21
CA ASN A 672 8.25 -2.72 3.52
C ASN A 672 8.43 -1.61 2.43
N THR A 673 7.64 -1.63 1.35
CA THR A 673 7.56 -0.57 0.31
C THR A 673 6.15 0.02 0.16
N SER A 674 5.19 -0.46 0.94
CA SER A 674 3.79 0.00 0.98
C SER A 674 3.29 -0.18 2.42
N GLU A 675 3.49 0.84 3.25
CA GLU A 675 3.25 0.79 4.69
C GLU A 675 1.87 1.38 5.07
N PRO A 676 1.23 0.91 6.16
CA PRO A 676 -0.07 1.42 6.59
C PRO A 676 -0.03 2.92 6.92
N THR A 677 -0.99 3.67 6.40
CA THR A 677 -1.15 5.10 6.65
C THR A 677 -2.01 5.33 7.88
N VAL A 678 -1.63 6.27 8.74
CA VAL A 678 -2.35 6.66 9.96
C VAL A 678 -3.55 7.54 9.59
N TYR A 679 -4.73 7.28 10.18
CA TYR A 679 -5.93 8.10 9.97
C TYR A 679 -6.67 8.42 11.28
N PRO A 680 -7.24 9.63 11.42
CA PRO A 680 -7.92 10.05 12.64
C PRO A 680 -9.32 9.42 12.77
N LEU A 681 -9.50 8.50 13.72
CA LEU A 681 -10.80 7.91 14.06
C LEU A 681 -11.83 8.97 14.50
N PHE A 682 -13.11 8.67 14.29
CA PHE A 682 -14.27 9.45 14.78
C PHE A 682 -14.26 10.92 14.35
N ASN A 683 -13.68 11.21 13.17
CA ASN A 683 -13.45 12.57 12.67
C ASN A 683 -12.73 13.48 13.70
N SER A 684 -11.83 12.89 14.51
CA SER A 684 -11.18 13.56 15.64
C SER A 684 -10.15 14.62 15.25
N GLY A 685 -9.58 14.52 14.04
CA GLY A 685 -8.45 15.34 13.61
C GLY A 685 -7.13 15.06 14.34
N GLN A 686 -7.00 13.88 14.98
CA GLN A 686 -5.81 13.49 15.72
C GLN A 686 -5.34 12.08 15.34
N ASP A 687 -4.05 11.94 15.04
CA ASP A 687 -3.39 10.68 14.66
C ASP A 687 -3.42 9.63 15.80
N THR A 688 -3.54 10.09 17.04
CA THR A 688 -3.75 9.26 18.24
C THR A 688 -4.82 9.89 19.14
N ILE A 689 -5.59 9.05 19.82
CA ILE A 689 -6.59 9.45 20.82
C ILE A 689 -6.39 8.64 22.11
N SER A 690 -6.81 9.17 23.27
CA SER A 690 -6.73 8.43 24.54
C SER A 690 -7.61 7.18 24.51
N TRP A 691 -7.25 6.18 25.33
CA TRP A 691 -8.04 4.95 25.48
C TRP A 691 -9.50 5.23 25.83
N ASP A 692 -9.79 6.08 26.83
CA ASP A 692 -11.15 6.53 27.17
C ASP A 692 -11.91 7.09 25.94
N ARG A 693 -11.27 7.96 25.14
CA ARG A 693 -11.93 8.53 23.95
C ARG A 693 -12.19 7.47 22.88
N PHE A 694 -11.29 6.50 22.74
CA PHE A 694 -11.48 5.36 21.84
C PHE A 694 -12.63 4.46 22.32
N ALA A 695 -12.60 4.02 23.57
CA ALA A 695 -13.61 3.15 24.16
C ALA A 695 -15.01 3.78 24.12
N ASN A 696 -15.14 5.05 24.51
CA ASN A 696 -16.40 5.79 24.40
C ASN A 696 -16.88 5.90 22.94
N GLY A 697 -16.00 6.22 21.99
CA GLY A 697 -16.34 6.31 20.56
C GLY A 697 -16.79 4.99 19.96
N MET A 698 -16.15 3.87 20.32
CA MET A 698 -16.57 2.52 19.92
C MET A 698 -17.90 2.13 20.58
N HIS A 699 -18.11 2.49 21.85
CA HIS A 699 -19.35 2.24 22.58
C HIS A 699 -20.59 2.96 22.02
N GLU A 700 -20.44 4.02 21.21
CA GLU A 700 -21.58 4.67 20.54
C GLU A 700 -22.33 3.72 19.58
N PHE A 701 -21.65 2.70 19.03
CA PHE A 701 -22.22 1.78 18.03
C PHE A 701 -21.92 0.28 18.23
N ALA A 702 -21.02 -0.11 19.14
CA ALA A 702 -20.63 -1.52 19.33
C ALA A 702 -21.75 -2.42 19.91
N LEU A 703 -22.02 -3.55 19.25
CA LEU A 703 -23.02 -4.55 19.63
C LEU A 703 -22.43 -5.72 20.45
N GLY A 704 -21.62 -5.38 21.46
CA GLY A 704 -20.86 -6.34 22.29
C GLY A 704 -21.66 -7.13 23.34
N SER A 705 -22.87 -7.58 23.04
CA SER A 705 -23.52 -8.65 23.82
C SER A 705 -24.63 -9.33 23.03
N THR A 706 -24.86 -10.62 23.30
CA THR A 706 -25.94 -11.41 22.68
C THR A 706 -27.30 -10.72 22.85
N GLU A 707 -27.61 -10.21 24.05
CA GLU A 707 -28.83 -9.44 24.32
C GLU A 707 -28.99 -8.21 23.41
N LYS A 708 -27.93 -7.38 23.30
CA LYS A 708 -27.91 -6.20 22.42
C LYS A 708 -28.10 -6.62 20.96
N TRP A 709 -27.34 -7.62 20.50
CA TRP A 709 -27.37 -8.09 19.12
C TRP A 709 -28.73 -8.68 18.75
N CYS A 710 -29.31 -9.56 19.57
CA CYS A 710 -30.62 -10.15 19.34
C CYS A 710 -31.72 -9.08 19.29
N THR A 711 -31.69 -8.11 20.21
CA THR A 711 -32.61 -6.97 20.24
C THR A 711 -32.45 -6.08 19.01
N ALA A 712 -31.21 -5.75 18.65
CA ALA A 712 -30.87 -4.94 17.48
C ALA A 712 -31.31 -5.62 16.18
N CYS A 713 -31.02 -6.91 15.99
CA CYS A 713 -31.34 -7.70 14.81
C CYS A 713 -32.80 -8.16 14.71
N GLY A 714 -33.53 -8.23 15.84
CA GLY A 714 -34.96 -8.53 15.90
C GLY A 714 -35.32 -10.01 15.69
N ASN A 715 -34.35 -10.91 15.81
CA ASN A 715 -34.55 -12.35 15.70
C ASN A 715 -34.50 -12.96 17.10
N PHE A 716 -35.59 -13.60 17.54
CA PHE A 716 -35.75 -14.16 18.89
C PHE A 716 -35.86 -15.68 18.89
N THR A 717 -34.99 -16.34 18.12
CA THR A 717 -34.92 -17.79 17.98
C THR A 717 -33.53 -18.31 18.36
N GLY A 718 -33.40 -19.60 18.67
CA GLY A 718 -32.14 -20.18 19.15
C GLY A 718 -31.70 -19.51 20.45
N GLU A 719 -30.42 -19.13 20.53
CA GLU A 719 -29.84 -18.42 21.69
C GLU A 719 -30.54 -17.08 21.98
N CYS A 720 -31.07 -16.43 20.94
CA CYS A 720 -31.81 -15.18 21.09
C CYS A 720 -33.20 -15.32 21.73
N ALA A 721 -33.73 -16.54 21.89
CA ALA A 721 -35.06 -16.74 22.48
C ALA A 721 -35.14 -16.33 23.96
N ALA A 722 -34.01 -16.27 24.67
CA ALA A 722 -33.93 -15.77 26.05
C ALA A 722 -34.18 -14.25 26.17
N TYR A 723 -34.11 -13.51 25.06
CA TYR A 723 -34.21 -12.05 24.99
C TYR A 723 -35.47 -11.56 24.26
N ASP A 724 -36.46 -12.44 24.05
CA ASP A 724 -37.72 -12.08 23.38
C ASP A 724 -38.54 -11.11 24.27
N PRO A 725 -38.79 -9.85 23.85
CA PRO A 725 -39.60 -8.92 24.63
C PRO A 725 -41.06 -9.37 24.79
N SER A 726 -41.57 -10.23 23.90
CA SER A 726 -42.90 -10.84 24.02
C SER A 726 -42.95 -12.05 24.97
N GLY A 727 -41.79 -12.66 25.28
CA GLY A 727 -41.68 -13.80 26.19
C GLY A 727 -42.09 -13.52 27.64
N SER A 728 -42.22 -12.24 28.02
CA SER A 728 -42.56 -11.79 29.38
C SER A 728 -44.05 -11.95 29.77
N SER A 729 -44.82 -12.85 29.15
CA SER A 729 -46.25 -13.06 29.47
C SER A 729 -46.83 -14.46 29.21
N SER A 730 -46.21 -15.52 29.76
CA SER A 730 -46.81 -16.88 29.74
C SER A 730 -46.87 -17.59 31.11
N SER A 731 -47.17 -16.85 32.18
CA SER A 731 -47.61 -17.43 33.47
C SER A 731 -48.99 -16.90 33.83
N SER A 732 -49.98 -17.79 33.85
CA SER A 732 -51.34 -17.48 34.33
C SER A 732 -51.35 -17.28 35.84
N ASP A 733 -51.82 -16.13 36.32
CA ASP A 733 -53.18 -16.08 36.90
C ASP A 733 -53.70 -14.63 37.12
N SER A 734 -54.99 -14.57 37.50
CA SER A 734 -55.78 -13.47 38.09
C SER A 734 -55.20 -12.05 38.28
N GLN A 735 -56.05 -11.09 37.87
CA GLN A 735 -56.25 -9.75 38.44
C GLN A 735 -55.84 -9.60 39.94
N ASP A 736 -55.16 -8.52 40.33
CA ASP A 736 -55.84 -7.30 40.81
C ASP A 736 -54.86 -6.09 40.87
N ALA A 737 -55.31 -4.94 41.38
CA ALA A 737 -54.64 -3.65 41.23
C ALA A 737 -53.85 -3.13 42.46
N SER A 738 -52.87 -2.28 42.13
CA SER A 738 -52.45 -1.08 42.90
C SER A 738 -51.46 -1.17 44.07
N ALA A 739 -50.78 -0.02 44.25
CA ALA A 739 -50.19 0.55 45.47
C ALA A 739 -48.73 0.23 45.88
N SER A 740 -47.99 1.33 46.08
CA SER A 740 -46.82 1.54 46.96
C SER A 740 -45.53 0.74 46.71
N ALA A 741 -44.42 1.48 46.59
CA ALA A 741 -43.08 0.93 46.60
C ALA A 741 -42.58 0.65 48.03
N GLN A 742 -41.90 -0.48 48.22
CA GLN A 742 -40.86 -0.64 49.23
C GLN A 742 -39.75 -1.57 48.73
N THR A 743 -38.55 -1.41 49.27
CA THR A 743 -37.29 -1.98 48.76
C THR A 743 -37.13 -3.47 49.09
N GLY A 744 -36.73 -4.27 48.09
CA GLY A 744 -36.30 -5.67 48.27
C GLY A 744 -34.98 -5.93 47.54
N ASN A 745 -34.08 -6.71 48.14
CA ASN A 745 -32.73 -6.92 47.62
C ASN A 745 -32.72 -7.79 46.36
N GLY A 746 -32.32 -7.21 45.22
CA GLY A 746 -31.87 -7.98 44.06
C GLY A 746 -30.51 -8.61 44.33
N ILE A 747 -30.39 -9.93 44.15
CA ILE A 747 -29.11 -10.65 44.25
C ILE A 747 -28.33 -10.44 42.94
N SER A 748 -27.01 -10.27 43.00
CA SER A 748 -26.20 -9.88 41.84
C SER A 748 -26.15 -10.98 40.75
N PRO A 749 -25.92 -10.61 39.46
CA PRO A 749 -25.93 -11.55 38.33
C PRO A 749 -25.00 -12.77 38.50
N ALA A 750 -23.87 -12.60 39.19
CA ALA A 750 -22.95 -13.69 39.50
C ALA A 750 -23.62 -14.86 40.25
N VAL A 751 -24.58 -14.59 41.14
CA VAL A 751 -25.30 -15.63 41.88
C VAL A 751 -26.33 -16.34 41.00
N ASN A 752 -26.98 -15.63 40.07
CA ASN A 752 -27.86 -16.24 39.07
C ASN A 752 -27.08 -17.22 38.17
N GLY A 753 -25.87 -16.85 37.75
CA GLY A 753 -24.95 -17.74 37.02
C GLY A 753 -24.60 -19.01 37.81
N VAL A 754 -24.25 -18.87 39.09
CA VAL A 754 -23.97 -20.02 39.97
C VAL A 754 -25.20 -20.91 40.18
N ILE A 755 -26.39 -20.35 40.35
CA ILE A 755 -27.64 -21.11 40.47
C ILE A 755 -27.93 -21.87 39.16
N GLY A 756 -27.80 -21.21 38.01
CA GLY A 756 -27.96 -21.84 36.69
C GLY A 756 -27.00 -23.02 36.49
N ALA A 757 -25.71 -22.83 36.77
CA ALA A 757 -24.70 -23.88 36.68
C ALA A 757 -25.00 -25.08 37.62
N MET A 758 -25.42 -24.81 38.86
CA MET A 758 -25.81 -25.85 39.83
C MET A 758 -27.03 -26.65 39.37
N VAL A 759 -28.06 -25.99 38.81
CA VAL A 759 -29.26 -26.65 38.29
C VAL A 759 -28.93 -27.49 37.05
N THR A 760 -28.15 -26.97 36.10
CA THR A 760 -27.72 -27.72 34.92
C THR A 760 -26.89 -28.95 35.31
N LEU A 761 -25.96 -28.82 36.26
CA LEU A 761 -25.19 -29.96 36.77
C LEU A 761 -26.09 -31.02 37.42
N ALA A 762 -27.10 -30.61 38.20
CA ALA A 762 -28.05 -31.53 38.81
C ALA A 762 -28.93 -32.26 37.77
N VAL A 763 -29.34 -31.58 36.69
CA VAL A 763 -30.09 -32.19 35.57
C VAL A 763 -29.23 -33.18 34.81
N VAL A 764 -27.98 -32.84 34.49
CA VAL A 764 -27.04 -33.75 33.80
C VAL A 764 -26.76 -34.99 34.65
N LEU A 765 -26.41 -34.83 35.92
CA LEU A 765 -26.18 -35.96 36.83
C LEU A 765 -27.46 -36.80 37.06
N GLY A 766 -28.63 -36.18 37.04
CA GLY A 766 -29.93 -36.86 37.08
C GLY A 766 -30.18 -37.72 35.83
N LEU A 767 -29.87 -37.21 34.64
CA LEU A 767 -29.95 -37.94 33.38
C LEU A 767 -28.92 -39.08 33.30
N GLU A 768 -27.67 -38.85 33.71
CA GLU A 768 -26.65 -39.92 33.82
C GLU A 768 -27.08 -41.03 34.79
N ALA A 769 -27.64 -40.67 35.95
CA ALA A 769 -28.18 -41.64 36.91
C ALA A 769 -29.35 -42.44 36.33
N LEU A 770 -30.25 -41.79 35.57
CA LEU A 770 -31.36 -42.44 34.88
C LEU A 770 -30.87 -43.40 33.78
N VAL A 771 -29.89 -43.00 32.97
CA VAL A 771 -29.27 -43.83 31.93
C VAL A 771 -28.53 -45.02 32.54
N MET A 772 -27.83 -44.86 33.66
CA MET A 772 -27.20 -45.97 34.38
C MET A 772 -28.24 -46.95 34.94
N LEU A 773 -29.35 -46.44 35.51
CA LEU A 773 -30.46 -47.27 36.02
C LEU A 773 -31.16 -48.08 34.92
N LEU A 774 -31.52 -47.43 33.81
CA LEU A 774 -32.26 -48.06 32.71
C LEU A 774 -31.37 -48.94 31.82
N GLY A 775 -30.10 -48.56 31.62
CA GLY A 775 -29.10 -49.34 30.88
C GLY A 775 -28.47 -50.49 31.66
N GLY A 776 -28.77 -50.63 32.96
CA GLY A 776 -28.24 -51.69 33.83
C GLY A 776 -26.76 -51.53 34.21
N PHE A 777 -26.15 -50.37 33.95
CA PHE A 777 -24.74 -50.12 34.21
C PHE A 777 -24.47 -49.95 35.72
N ARG A 778 -23.43 -50.62 36.22
CA ARG A 778 -23.00 -50.53 37.62
C ARG A 778 -21.62 -49.90 37.74
N LEU A 779 -21.52 -48.81 38.51
CA LEU A 779 -20.25 -48.17 38.85
C LEU A 779 -19.36 -49.11 39.68
N VAL A 780 -18.19 -49.49 39.14
CA VAL A 780 -17.19 -50.31 39.82
C VAL A 780 -16.01 -49.43 40.27
N ARG A 781 -15.67 -49.46 41.57
CA ARG A 781 -14.50 -48.73 42.09
C ARG A 781 -13.20 -49.19 41.39
N LYS A 782 -12.47 -48.24 40.82
CA LYS A 782 -11.23 -48.42 40.02
C LYS A 782 -10.20 -49.37 40.64
N ASN A 783 -10.11 -49.43 41.97
CA ASN A 783 -9.19 -50.32 42.69
C ASN A 783 -9.48 -51.83 42.52
N LYS A 784 -10.72 -52.24 42.16
CA LYS A 784 -11.02 -53.66 41.87
C LYS A 784 -10.56 -54.10 40.47
N LEU A 785 -10.47 -53.19 39.51
CA LEU A 785 -10.02 -53.51 38.14
C LEU A 785 -8.50 -53.75 38.05
N ARG A 786 -7.72 -53.16 38.97
CA ARG A 786 -6.25 -53.28 39.01
C ARG A 786 -5.70 -54.59 39.58
N GLN A 787 -6.55 -55.52 40.02
CA GLN A 787 -6.14 -56.86 40.49
C GLN A 787 -6.45 -57.98 39.49
N GLY A 788 -7.02 -57.67 38.31
CA GLY A 788 -7.48 -58.68 37.34
C GLY A 788 -6.49 -59.13 36.27
N PHE A 789 -5.39 -58.39 36.05
CA PHE A 789 -4.44 -58.66 34.97
C PHE A 789 -3.00 -58.63 35.47
N GLY A 790 -2.47 -59.82 35.74
CA GLY A 790 -1.07 -60.07 36.07
C GLY A 790 -0.77 -61.56 35.94
N GLY A 791 -0.33 -61.98 34.76
CA GLY A 791 0.00 -63.37 34.46
C GLY A 791 0.40 -63.59 33.00
N GLU A 792 1.66 -63.99 32.81
CA GLU A 792 2.21 -64.82 31.72
C GLU A 792 2.13 -64.30 30.25
N SER A 793 3.28 -64.06 29.61
CA SER A 793 4.04 -65.01 28.76
C SER A 793 3.44 -65.13 27.35
N ALA A 794 3.91 -64.41 26.33
CA ALA A 794 5.19 -64.56 25.61
C ALA A 794 5.30 -65.82 24.71
N GLU A 795 5.11 -65.66 23.39
CA GLU A 795 5.92 -66.37 22.38
C GLU A 795 5.97 -65.64 21.01
N LYS A 796 6.55 -66.30 19.99
CA LYS A 796 6.98 -65.74 18.68
C LYS A 796 6.01 -66.09 17.52
N VAL A 797 6.52 -65.94 16.27
CA VAL A 797 5.93 -66.28 14.96
C VAL A 797 5.03 -65.17 14.38
N GLY A 798 5.10 -64.81 13.09
CA GLY A 798 6.00 -65.26 12.01
C GLY A 798 5.68 -64.58 10.67
N GLU A 799 6.43 -64.92 9.61
CA GLU A 799 6.27 -64.34 8.25
C GLU A 799 4.95 -64.76 7.57
N GLY A 800 4.40 -63.91 6.69
CA GLY A 800 3.17 -64.20 5.94
C GLY A 800 2.92 -63.25 4.76
N VAL A 801 3.40 -63.63 3.57
CA VAL A 801 3.26 -62.86 2.31
C VAL A 801 1.80 -62.83 1.81
N GLY A 802 1.34 -61.67 1.34
CA GLY A 802 0.11 -61.52 0.55
C GLY A 802 0.27 -60.44 -0.53
N LYS A 803 -0.18 -60.72 -1.77
CA LYS A 803 -0.04 -59.83 -2.94
C LYS A 803 -1.39 -59.40 -3.50
N ALA A 804 -1.42 -58.17 -4.03
CA ALA A 804 -2.23 -57.67 -5.14
C ALA A 804 -3.77 -57.75 -5.05
N ALA A 805 -4.39 -56.57 -5.03
CA ALA A 805 -5.02 -56.05 -6.25
C ALA A 805 -4.40 -54.67 -6.55
#